data_AF-A0A1I2C8S9-F1
#
_entry.id   AF-A0A1I2C8S9-F1
#
_cell.length_a   1.000
_cell.length_b   1.000
_cell.length_c   1.000
_cell.angle_alpha   90.00
_cell.angle_beta   90.00
_cell.angle_gamma   90.00
#
_symmetry.space_group_name_H-M   'P 1'
#
loop_
_entity.id
_entity.type
_entity.pdbx_description
1 polymer ?
#
loop_
_entity_poly.entity_id
_entity_poly.type
_entity_poly.pdbx_seq_one_letter_code
_entity_poly.pdbx_strand_id
1 'polypeptide(L)'
;MPEDHERPDRTEGDRDRRADEPTERIQFLTGDLSGSGASSGGAAADGTSESAAGGRSDDDEAVDESRRSTKPGMTPPHVAGPEAAAAANTETGSTTTGGSAARNSTTGGSAESETGTGSTGAGSTGAAGTGTDNGVPPEEDTERTDVIPPIAEETTAVPLEGDTERTDTIPAVTESTRSVDSGAAATAYVPASPEHYSGNATAGFDHQQPQQVPYGQPQQAPYGQDQRFGTPPGYPQQPPFGMHVDESGSPGESGGSRFRRGLPDNKSLLRAGLAAGITIGVLALLYLGDLAFSSGQVPRGTTVAGVDVGGLDPAAAERELRSQLDDSLSEPIQLQVGKATSSIDPKAAGLSMDWDATLDKAGSQPLNPITRLTSFFITREVTPESNVDREKLRAQLKQVHNDLHREPVEGTIRFEGSEPVPVFPVTGRNVDMDRAMDVVVRDWVGNQPVSLPYTKEDVRTDEAGVRRALEGVARPAVSGPVTVNGDGVQATLAPADIAAALRFEPNDSGGLNWRLDVPAARDVVKPQLKSTLKEGESASFVFEDGEPTVEPSETGRGIDWKKTFEPLREKLTKSGSDTIEAVYKDVPAELTTEQAKKLGIKEKVSTFTTGGFSQDSGVNIKRVAQEVDGALVKPGETFSLNGHTGIRQEEQGYIASGIIKNGRPDEAVGGGISQFATTLYNASYLAGMKDVEHKAHSYYISRYPMGREATVFQRPDGTSVIDVKFKNVSDSGILIRTAWTPESVSVTFWGTKQYEVKSKTSDKTDVTEPEKVTVPADEECVPTNGKKGFTVSNTRIRKDLETGEVTKDRQKTVYDPQPIVKCAEKKGEE
;
A
#
# COMPACT_ATOMS: atom_id res chain seq x y z
N MET A 1 -20.17 81.39 13.74
CA MET A 1 -19.08 82.08 14.46
C MET A 1 -17.84 81.21 14.31
N PRO A 2 -16.68 81.79 13.93
CA PRO A 2 -15.40 81.10 13.78
C PRO A 2 -14.60 81.11 15.10
N GLU A 3 -13.28 80.85 15.00
CA GLU A 3 -12.22 81.15 15.99
C GLU A 3 -12.25 80.26 17.26
N ASP A 4 -11.13 79.76 17.82
CA ASP A 4 -9.69 80.12 17.71
C ASP A 4 -8.77 78.85 17.79
N HIS A 5 -7.70 78.73 16.98
CA HIS A 5 -6.25 78.97 17.29
C HIS A 5 -5.55 77.90 18.20
N GLU A 6 -4.27 77.50 18.04
CA GLU A 6 -3.20 77.93 17.11
C GLU A 6 -2.12 76.83 16.80
N ARG A 7 -1.05 77.20 16.08
CA ARG A 7 0.14 76.42 15.63
C ARG A 7 1.36 76.63 16.59
N PRO A 8 2.65 76.31 16.28
CA PRO A 8 3.34 75.48 15.25
C PRO A 8 4.15 74.30 15.91
N ASP A 9 5.22 73.63 15.39
CA ASP A 9 6.24 73.94 14.35
C ASP A 9 6.94 72.69 13.73
N ARG A 10 8.01 72.91 12.94
CA ARG A 10 8.64 72.01 11.94
C ARG A 10 9.99 71.36 12.35
N THR A 11 10.31 70.22 11.74
CA THR A 11 11.50 69.89 10.88
C THR A 11 11.31 68.46 10.31
N GLU A 12 11.45 68.16 9.01
CA GLU A 12 12.67 68.01 8.17
C GLU A 12 13.65 66.91 8.60
N GLY A 13 13.81 65.85 7.78
CA GLY A 13 14.72 64.72 8.03
C GLY A 13 14.60 63.56 7.01
N ASP A 14 15.46 63.57 5.99
CA ASP A 14 15.53 62.67 4.81
C ASP A 14 15.88 61.17 5.11
N ARG A 15 15.54 60.26 4.15
CA ARG A 15 15.95 58.82 4.01
C ARG A 15 15.16 57.79 4.86
N ASP A 16 14.88 56.57 4.39
CA ASP A 16 15.77 55.67 3.60
C ASP A 16 15.09 54.81 2.51
N ARG A 17 15.89 54.04 1.75
CA ARG A 17 15.53 53.34 0.50
C ARG A 17 15.29 51.83 0.68
N ARG A 18 14.26 51.30 0.01
CA ARG A 18 14.23 49.96 -0.61
C ARG A 18 13.59 50.13 -1.99
N ALA A 19 14.35 50.02 -3.08
CA ALA A 19 14.82 48.77 -3.71
C ALA A 19 13.74 48.18 -4.62
N ASP A 20 13.90 48.38 -5.92
CA ASP A 20 13.05 47.83 -6.97
C ASP A 20 13.26 46.32 -7.12
N GLU A 21 12.16 45.56 -7.24
CA GLU A 21 12.19 44.21 -7.79
C GLU A 21 11.69 44.25 -9.25
N PRO A 22 12.45 43.73 -10.22
CA PRO A 22 12.06 43.79 -11.62
C PRO A 22 10.96 42.77 -11.94
N THR A 23 9.86 43.22 -12.53
CA THR A 23 8.78 42.33 -13.00
C THR A 23 9.30 41.40 -14.09
N GLU A 24 9.17 40.08 -13.90
CA GLU A 24 9.66 39.10 -14.86
C GLU A 24 8.98 39.22 -16.23
N ARG A 25 9.79 39.52 -17.26
CA ARG A 25 9.37 39.41 -18.66
C ARG A 25 9.43 37.94 -19.08
N ILE A 26 8.30 37.24 -19.02
CA ILE A 26 8.18 35.93 -19.68
C ILE A 26 8.32 36.14 -21.19
N GLN A 27 9.47 35.77 -21.74
CA GLN A 27 9.68 35.68 -23.18
C GLN A 27 9.01 34.40 -23.71
N PHE A 28 8.33 34.51 -24.85
CA PHE A 28 7.78 33.33 -25.53
C PHE A 28 8.92 32.53 -26.17
N LEU A 29 9.10 31.28 -25.74
CA LEU A 29 10.05 30.36 -26.35
C LEU A 29 9.53 29.90 -27.72
N THR A 30 10.22 30.33 -28.78
CA THR A 30 10.09 29.77 -30.13
C THR A 30 10.93 28.49 -30.23
N GLY A 31 10.30 27.33 -30.10
CA GLY A 31 10.94 26.04 -30.31
C GLY A 31 10.78 25.57 -31.76
N ASP A 32 11.82 25.74 -32.57
CA ASP A 32 11.83 25.36 -33.99
C ASP A 32 12.45 23.95 -34.18
N LEU A 33 11.96 23.19 -35.16
CA LEU A 33 12.25 21.74 -35.28
C LEU A 33 13.26 21.41 -36.38
N SER A 34 14.56 21.56 -36.07
CA SER A 34 15.67 20.89 -36.75
C SER A 34 16.93 20.87 -35.87
N GLY A 35 17.91 19.99 -36.04
CA GLY A 35 17.96 18.81 -36.91
C GLY A 35 19.40 18.39 -37.24
N SER A 36 19.89 17.32 -36.60
CA SER A 36 21.24 16.70 -36.77
C SER A 36 22.45 17.54 -36.33
N GLY A 37 23.60 16.89 -36.13
CA GLY A 37 24.90 17.54 -35.85
C GLY A 37 25.69 16.87 -34.71
N ALA A 38 26.74 16.12 -35.04
CA ALA A 38 27.53 15.34 -34.07
C ALA A 38 28.87 16.01 -33.68
N SER A 39 29.51 15.41 -32.65
CA SER A 39 30.98 15.36 -32.42
C SER A 39 31.63 16.29 -31.38
N SER A 40 32.56 15.69 -30.61
CA SER A 40 33.67 16.27 -29.81
C SER A 40 33.34 17.19 -28.61
N GLY A 41 34.17 17.23 -27.54
CA GLY A 41 35.31 16.37 -27.20
C GLY A 41 36.41 17.06 -26.38
N GLY A 42 36.73 16.54 -25.19
CA GLY A 42 37.71 17.12 -24.23
C GLY A 42 37.17 18.35 -23.46
N ALA A 43 37.78 18.85 -22.39
CA ALA A 43 38.86 18.39 -21.49
C ALA A 43 38.74 19.29 -20.22
N ALA A 44 38.66 18.78 -18.98
CA ALA A 44 39.73 18.30 -18.08
C ALA A 44 40.57 19.41 -17.37
N ALA A 45 41.02 19.09 -16.14
CA ALA A 45 41.93 19.82 -15.23
C ALA A 45 41.36 20.87 -14.23
N ASP A 46 41.62 20.59 -12.95
CA ASP A 46 42.09 21.43 -11.82
C ASP A 46 41.45 22.80 -11.45
N GLY A 47 41.36 23.18 -10.15
CA GLY A 47 41.66 22.42 -8.92
C GLY A 47 42.05 23.30 -7.70
N THR A 48 41.94 22.73 -6.49
CA THR A 48 42.41 23.27 -5.18
C THR A 48 41.69 24.55 -4.64
N SER A 49 41.72 24.90 -3.35
CA SER A 49 42.40 24.37 -2.14
C SER A 49 41.56 24.51 -0.84
N GLU A 50 41.89 23.70 0.17
CA GLU A 50 42.01 23.94 1.65
C GLU A 50 41.02 24.89 2.42
N SER A 51 40.73 24.72 3.73
CA SER A 51 41.57 24.24 4.83
C SER A 51 40.82 23.78 6.12
N ALA A 52 41.46 22.84 6.85
CA ALA A 52 41.63 22.73 8.32
C ALA A 52 40.47 22.57 9.35
N ALA A 53 40.72 21.65 10.30
CA ALA A 53 40.25 21.50 11.69
C ALA A 53 38.75 21.16 11.97
N GLY A 54 38.42 20.38 13.02
CA GLY A 54 39.27 19.57 13.91
C GLY A 54 38.65 19.25 15.29
N GLY A 55 38.59 17.95 15.68
CA GLY A 55 38.02 17.45 16.95
C GLY A 55 36.50 17.28 16.90
N ARG A 56 35.86 16.16 17.30
CA ARG A 56 35.94 15.28 18.50
C ARG A 56 35.48 15.92 19.83
N SER A 57 34.73 15.24 20.70
CA SER A 57 33.72 14.14 20.62
C SER A 57 33.23 13.79 22.05
N ASP A 58 32.17 12.98 22.20
CA ASP A 58 31.84 12.14 23.40
C ASP A 58 31.52 12.93 24.71
N ASP A 59 31.02 12.46 25.88
CA ASP A 59 30.53 11.20 26.50
C ASP A 59 29.57 11.61 27.68
N ASP A 60 28.97 10.72 28.50
CA ASP A 60 27.73 9.94 28.29
C ASP A 60 27.08 9.55 29.67
N GLU A 61 25.94 8.83 29.67
CA GLU A 61 25.26 8.10 30.78
C GLU A 61 24.62 8.83 31.99
N ALA A 62 23.72 8.08 32.65
CA ALA A 62 22.70 8.40 33.65
C ALA A 62 23.17 8.59 35.13
N VAL A 63 22.22 8.76 36.09
CA VAL A 63 22.14 8.08 37.44
C VAL A 63 21.12 8.69 38.45
N ASP A 64 20.17 7.84 38.93
CA ASP A 64 19.54 7.70 40.28
C ASP A 64 18.59 8.75 40.98
N GLU A 65 17.89 8.30 42.03
CA GLU A 65 16.69 8.87 42.70
C GLU A 65 16.86 10.05 43.71
N SER A 66 15.75 10.77 44.01
CA SER A 66 15.34 10.96 45.43
C SER A 66 13.91 11.54 45.71
N ARG A 67 13.10 10.73 46.42
CA ARG A 67 12.20 11.06 47.57
C ARG A 67 11.14 12.21 47.54
N ARG A 68 9.91 11.83 47.15
CA ARG A 68 8.66 11.76 47.98
C ARG A 68 7.99 13.02 48.63
N SER A 69 6.66 13.11 48.43
CA SER A 69 5.61 13.88 49.15
C SER A 69 5.40 15.35 48.73
N THR A 70 4.18 15.91 48.60
CA THR A 70 2.81 15.49 49.00
C THR A 70 1.76 15.52 47.84
N LYS A 71 0.46 15.34 48.15
CA LYS A 71 -0.73 15.02 47.28
C LYS A 71 -1.85 16.08 47.47
N PRO A 72 -3.05 16.02 46.80
CA PRO A 72 -3.41 15.56 45.43
C PRO A 72 -4.56 16.40 44.75
N GLY A 73 -5.03 15.96 43.56
CA GLY A 73 -6.46 16.03 43.17
C GLY A 73 -6.72 16.34 41.68
N MET A 74 -7.82 15.91 41.04
CA MET A 74 -8.78 14.82 41.32
C MET A 74 -9.57 14.54 40.02
N THR A 75 -9.87 13.27 39.69
CA THR A 75 -10.52 12.85 38.41
C THR A 75 -12.00 12.38 38.61
N PRO A 76 -12.77 11.95 37.58
CA PRO A 76 -14.19 12.33 37.43
C PRO A 76 -15.21 11.29 37.98
N PRO A 77 -16.50 11.66 38.04
CA PRO A 77 -17.58 10.74 38.42
C PRO A 77 -18.24 10.02 37.23
N HIS A 78 -18.69 8.78 37.47
CA HIS A 78 -19.66 8.06 36.64
C HIS A 78 -21.01 7.93 37.38
N VAL A 79 -22.06 7.78 36.58
CA VAL A 79 -23.43 7.27 36.87
C VAL A 79 -23.66 6.56 38.21
N ALA A 80 -24.68 7.02 38.96
CA ALA A 80 -25.62 6.17 39.73
C ALA A 80 -26.87 6.98 40.13
N GLY A 81 -28.02 6.30 40.29
CA GLY A 81 -29.21 6.83 40.95
C GLY A 81 -29.69 5.86 42.04
N PRO A 82 -30.69 6.21 42.89
CA PRO A 82 -31.36 5.23 43.74
C PRO A 82 -32.90 5.34 43.79
N GLU A 83 -33.55 4.20 44.04
CA GLU A 83 -34.88 4.10 44.67
C GLU A 83 -34.73 3.64 46.12
N ALA A 84 -35.64 4.07 47.03
CA ALA A 84 -36.23 3.23 48.09
C ALA A 84 -37.28 3.98 48.94
N ALA A 85 -38.38 3.25 49.24
CA ALA A 85 -39.41 3.33 50.31
C ALA A 85 -39.22 4.30 51.53
N ALA A 86 -40.25 4.68 52.32
CA ALA A 86 -41.50 3.99 52.66
C ALA A 86 -42.56 4.90 53.37
N ALA A 87 -43.81 4.39 53.52
CA ALA A 87 -44.90 4.72 54.49
C ALA A 87 -45.31 6.21 54.75
N ALA A 88 -46.56 6.71 54.68
CA ALA A 88 -47.96 6.23 54.79
C ALA A 88 -48.66 6.53 56.14
N ASN A 89 -49.77 7.32 56.10
CA ASN A 89 -51.00 7.11 56.91
C ASN A 89 -52.14 8.14 56.63
N THR A 90 -53.41 7.67 56.64
CA THR A 90 -54.71 8.36 56.99
C THR A 90 -55.12 9.67 56.25
N GLU A 91 -56.38 10.02 55.92
CA GLU A 91 -57.76 9.43 55.91
C GLU A 91 -58.69 10.43 55.11
N THR A 92 -60.02 10.37 54.89
CA THR A 92 -61.18 9.55 55.35
C THR A 92 -62.33 9.57 54.29
N GLY A 93 -63.24 8.56 54.28
CA GLY A 93 -64.61 8.65 53.72
C GLY A 93 -64.79 8.47 52.19
N SER A 94 -65.97 8.11 51.64
CA SER A 94 -67.29 7.79 52.26
C SER A 94 -68.12 6.81 51.38
N THR A 95 -69.35 6.49 51.79
CA THR A 95 -70.10 5.23 51.53
C THR A 95 -71.16 5.17 50.39
N THR A 96 -71.18 4.01 49.70
CA THR A 96 -72.38 3.17 49.39
C THR A 96 -73.31 3.49 48.19
N THR A 97 -73.90 2.40 47.67
CA THR A 97 -74.66 2.16 46.42
C THR A 97 -76.16 2.52 46.41
N GLY A 98 -76.75 2.70 45.21
CA GLY A 98 -78.12 2.20 44.92
C GLY A 98 -78.92 2.90 43.79
N GLY A 99 -79.81 2.13 43.13
CA GLY A 99 -80.99 2.67 42.39
C GLY A 99 -80.99 2.54 40.86
N SER A 100 -82.16 2.20 40.27
CA SER A 100 -82.40 2.15 38.81
C SER A 100 -83.90 2.26 38.47
N ALA A 101 -84.28 3.17 37.56
CA ALA A 101 -85.58 3.27 36.84
C ALA A 101 -85.61 4.55 35.93
N ALA A 102 -86.50 4.75 34.95
CA ALA A 102 -87.15 3.87 33.95
C ALA A 102 -88.05 4.71 32.98
N ARG A 103 -88.06 4.41 31.66
CA ARG A 103 -89.03 4.88 30.60
C ARG A 103 -88.95 6.40 30.28
N ASN A 104 -89.28 6.97 29.10
CA ASN A 104 -89.82 6.58 27.77
C ASN A 104 -89.59 7.79 26.80
N SER A 105 -89.79 7.84 25.46
CA SER A 105 -89.95 6.87 24.34
C SER A 105 -90.09 7.61 22.97
N THR A 106 -90.04 6.85 21.85
CA THR A 106 -90.65 7.15 20.50
C THR A 106 -89.81 7.91 19.43
N THR A 107 -89.75 7.30 18.21
CA THR A 107 -89.41 7.84 16.85
C THR A 107 -88.01 8.43 16.56
N GLY A 108 -87.36 8.12 15.42
CA GLY A 108 -87.62 7.08 14.39
C GLY A 108 -86.89 7.27 13.04
N GLY A 109 -86.48 6.15 12.40
CA GLY A 109 -85.95 6.04 11.02
C GLY A 109 -84.44 6.31 10.82
N SER A 110 -83.70 5.67 9.89
CA SER A 110 -84.00 4.54 8.97
C SER A 110 -82.70 3.89 8.40
N ALA A 111 -82.69 2.56 8.22
CA ALA A 111 -81.75 1.69 7.44
C ALA A 111 -80.21 1.78 7.71
N GLU A 112 -79.39 0.73 7.92
CA GLU A 112 -79.29 -0.68 7.42
C GLU A 112 -78.62 -0.84 6.03
N SER A 113 -77.79 -1.86 5.73
CA SER A 113 -77.05 -2.86 6.56
C SER A 113 -76.00 -3.66 5.73
N GLU A 114 -75.06 -4.33 6.42
CA GLU A 114 -74.42 -5.66 6.16
C GLU A 114 -73.91 -6.06 4.74
N THR A 115 -72.60 -6.32 4.53
CA THR A 115 -71.76 -7.55 4.76
C THR A 115 -72.04 -8.79 3.90
N GLY A 116 -71.00 -9.53 3.49
CA GLY A 116 -71.10 -10.98 3.18
C GLY A 116 -70.54 -11.49 1.83
N THR A 117 -69.38 -12.15 1.90
CA THR A 117 -68.86 -13.25 1.03
C THR A 117 -69.74 -13.88 -0.07
N GLY A 118 -69.17 -14.15 -1.25
CA GLY A 118 -69.75 -15.11 -2.22
C GLY A 118 -68.92 -15.32 -3.50
N SER A 119 -68.70 -16.59 -3.89
CA SER A 119 -67.93 -17.00 -5.09
C SER A 119 -68.83 -17.36 -6.29
N THR A 120 -68.21 -17.59 -7.45
CA THR A 120 -68.75 -18.20 -8.70
C THR A 120 -69.62 -17.32 -9.61
N GLY A 121 -69.65 -17.68 -10.91
CA GLY A 121 -70.57 -17.14 -11.92
C GLY A 121 -69.84 -16.65 -13.18
N ALA A 122 -70.03 -17.33 -14.32
CA ALA A 122 -69.40 -16.98 -15.60
C ALA A 122 -70.42 -16.61 -16.68
N GLY A 123 -70.04 -15.70 -17.59
CA GLY A 123 -70.28 -15.92 -19.01
C GLY A 123 -71.15 -14.93 -19.81
N SER A 124 -70.70 -14.69 -21.04
CA SER A 124 -71.48 -14.47 -22.27
C SER A 124 -72.28 -13.16 -22.49
N THR A 125 -71.65 -12.24 -23.24
CA THR A 125 -72.09 -11.85 -24.60
C THR A 125 -70.84 -11.56 -25.46
N GLY A 126 -70.85 -11.62 -26.81
CA GLY A 126 -71.84 -12.15 -27.76
C GLY A 126 -71.67 -11.57 -29.18
N ALA A 127 -71.53 -12.42 -30.21
CA ALA A 127 -71.26 -12.12 -31.65
C ALA A 127 -69.85 -11.52 -31.96
N ALA A 128 -69.03 -11.94 -32.95
CA ALA A 128 -69.13 -12.60 -34.28
C ALA A 128 -68.99 -11.62 -35.48
N GLY A 129 -68.24 -11.92 -36.56
CA GLY A 129 -67.37 -13.08 -36.85
C GLY A 129 -66.82 -13.07 -38.30
N THR A 130 -66.09 -14.14 -38.70
CA THR A 130 -65.47 -14.41 -40.04
C THR A 130 -64.28 -13.52 -40.47
N GLY A 131 -63.23 -14.02 -41.13
CA GLY A 131 -62.85 -15.42 -41.43
C GLY A 131 -61.57 -15.61 -42.29
N THR A 132 -61.12 -16.86 -42.44
CA THR A 132 -60.23 -17.46 -43.48
C THR A 132 -58.72 -17.07 -43.64
N ASP A 133 -57.85 -18.01 -43.23
CA ASP A 133 -56.90 -18.79 -44.08
C ASP A 133 -55.34 -18.59 -43.99
N ASN A 134 -54.61 -19.71 -44.19
CA ASN A 134 -53.14 -19.97 -44.31
C ASN A 134 -52.22 -19.88 -43.05
N GLY A 135 -51.37 -20.91 -42.80
CA GLY A 135 -50.32 -20.87 -41.74
C GLY A 135 -49.70 -22.18 -41.19
N VAL A 136 -49.21 -23.09 -42.05
CA VAL A 136 -48.53 -24.41 -41.78
C VAL A 136 -47.04 -24.23 -41.33
N PRO A 137 -46.27 -25.15 -40.67
CA PRO A 137 -46.45 -26.40 -39.86
C PRO A 137 -45.67 -26.33 -38.47
N PRO A 138 -45.03 -27.37 -37.84
CA PRO A 138 -45.13 -28.87 -37.88
C PRO A 138 -45.22 -29.61 -36.51
N GLU A 139 -45.41 -30.94 -36.56
CA GLU A 139 -45.16 -31.93 -35.49
C GLU A 139 -44.43 -33.18 -36.07
N GLU A 140 -43.92 -34.06 -35.19
CA GLU A 140 -43.47 -35.46 -35.44
C GLU A 140 -42.25 -35.70 -36.38
N ASP A 141 -41.42 -36.77 -36.24
CA ASP A 141 -41.34 -37.86 -35.25
C ASP A 141 -39.86 -38.32 -35.03
N THR A 142 -39.70 -39.31 -34.16
CA THR A 142 -38.51 -40.05 -33.71
C THR A 142 -37.80 -40.93 -34.75
N GLU A 143 -36.52 -41.23 -34.51
CA GLU A 143 -35.90 -42.51 -34.88
C GLU A 143 -34.89 -42.98 -33.81
N ARG A 144 -34.53 -44.27 -33.84
CA ARG A 144 -33.86 -45.01 -32.75
C ARG A 144 -32.81 -45.98 -33.32
N THR A 145 -31.64 -46.05 -32.70
CA THR A 145 -30.71 -47.19 -32.85
C THR A 145 -29.97 -47.51 -31.56
N ASP A 146 -30.08 -48.75 -31.09
CA ASP A 146 -29.36 -49.31 -29.94
C ASP A 146 -28.07 -50.03 -30.38
N VAL A 147 -26.91 -49.75 -29.73
CA VAL A 147 -25.75 -50.67 -29.73
C VAL A 147 -25.00 -50.59 -28.40
N ILE A 148 -24.84 -51.73 -27.71
CA ILE A 148 -23.96 -51.97 -26.55
C ILE A 148 -23.32 -53.35 -26.76
N PRO A 149 -21.98 -53.49 -26.75
CA PRO A 149 -21.33 -54.39 -25.77
C PRO A 149 -19.87 -54.03 -25.41
N PRO A 150 -19.23 -54.72 -24.44
CA PRO A 150 -19.75 -55.22 -23.17
C PRO A 150 -18.88 -54.81 -21.95
N ILE A 151 -19.30 -55.20 -20.75
CA ILE A 151 -18.54 -55.03 -19.49
C ILE A 151 -17.51 -56.15 -19.34
N ALA A 152 -16.38 -55.85 -18.67
CA ALA A 152 -15.54 -56.84 -18.00
C ALA A 152 -15.25 -56.36 -16.56
N GLU A 153 -15.70 -57.13 -15.57
CA GLU A 153 -15.28 -56.97 -14.17
C GLU A 153 -14.06 -57.85 -13.90
N GLU A 154 -13.07 -57.36 -13.14
CA GLU A 154 -12.23 -58.26 -12.34
C GLU A 154 -11.87 -57.59 -11.00
N THR A 155 -12.34 -58.17 -9.91
CA THR A 155 -12.11 -57.70 -8.54
C THR A 155 -10.75 -58.17 -8.01
N THR A 156 -9.93 -57.27 -7.50
CA THR A 156 -8.87 -57.62 -6.53
C THR A 156 -8.75 -56.58 -5.42
N ALA A 157 -8.23 -57.01 -4.26
CA ALA A 157 -8.35 -56.31 -3.00
C ALA A 157 -7.29 -55.20 -2.76
N VAL A 158 -7.61 -54.31 -1.83
CA VAL A 158 -6.70 -53.31 -1.26
C VAL A 158 -5.57 -53.97 -0.47
N PRO A 159 -4.33 -53.47 -0.61
CA PRO A 159 -3.44 -53.24 0.53
C PRO A 159 -3.09 -51.75 0.68
N LEU A 160 -2.51 -51.41 1.84
CA LEU A 160 -2.28 -50.05 2.33
C LEU A 160 -0.86 -49.52 2.04
N GLU A 161 -0.72 -48.19 2.21
CA GLU A 161 0.53 -47.42 2.42
C GLU A 161 1.52 -47.27 1.25
N GLY A 162 2.11 -46.06 1.14
CA GLY A 162 3.11 -45.72 0.13
C GLY A 162 3.24 -44.21 -0.14
N ASP A 163 3.85 -43.46 0.79
CA ASP A 163 4.17 -42.04 0.60
C ASP A 163 5.16 -41.85 -0.57
N THR A 164 4.73 -41.18 -1.65
CA THR A 164 5.63 -40.70 -2.71
C THR A 164 5.17 -39.36 -3.28
N GLU A 165 5.75 -38.26 -2.80
CA GLU A 165 5.77 -37.02 -3.60
C GLU A 165 6.71 -37.22 -4.79
N ARG A 166 6.17 -37.05 -6.00
CA ARG A 166 6.85 -37.28 -7.27
C ARG A 166 6.99 -35.97 -8.03
N THR A 167 8.23 -35.49 -8.16
CA THR A 167 8.55 -34.25 -8.87
C THR A 167 8.57 -34.45 -10.40
N ASP A 168 7.40 -34.58 -11.02
CA ASP A 168 7.29 -34.53 -12.49
C ASP A 168 7.42 -33.08 -12.99
N THR A 169 8.34 -32.85 -13.93
CA THR A 169 8.63 -31.53 -14.49
C THR A 169 7.73 -31.19 -15.70
N ILE A 170 7.19 -29.97 -15.72
CA ILE A 170 6.44 -29.45 -16.87
C ILE A 170 7.44 -29.10 -18.00
N PRO A 171 7.22 -29.56 -19.25
CA PRO A 171 8.12 -29.28 -20.36
C PRO A 171 7.97 -27.84 -20.87
N ALA A 172 9.10 -27.18 -21.16
CA ALA A 172 9.11 -25.89 -21.85
C ALA A 172 8.75 -26.08 -23.34
N VAL A 173 7.76 -25.34 -23.83
CA VAL A 173 7.39 -25.32 -25.26
C VAL A 173 8.35 -24.40 -26.02
N THR A 174 8.97 -24.91 -27.08
CA THR A 174 9.86 -24.13 -27.94
C THR A 174 9.06 -23.26 -28.91
N GLU A 175 9.26 -21.94 -28.88
CA GLU A 175 8.80 -21.07 -29.96
C GLU A 175 9.54 -21.38 -31.26
N SER A 176 8.81 -21.38 -32.38
CA SER A 176 9.38 -21.51 -33.73
C SER A 176 8.91 -20.33 -34.57
N THR A 177 9.85 -19.61 -35.16
CA THR A 177 9.59 -18.29 -35.76
C THR A 177 8.99 -18.38 -37.16
N ARG A 178 7.85 -17.70 -37.36
CA ARG A 178 7.45 -17.16 -38.67
C ARG A 178 6.54 -15.95 -38.53
N SER A 179 6.71 -15.00 -39.45
CA SER A 179 5.98 -13.74 -39.54
C SER A 179 4.73 -13.85 -40.43
N VAL A 180 3.75 -12.96 -40.21
CA VAL A 180 3.16 -12.02 -41.22
C VAL A 180 1.93 -11.29 -40.66
N ASP A 181 2.09 -9.98 -40.47
CA ASP A 181 1.16 -8.84 -40.78
C ASP A 181 -0.25 -8.67 -40.14
N SER A 182 -0.63 -7.38 -40.06
CA SER A 182 -1.99 -6.80 -40.04
C SER A 182 -2.89 -6.90 -38.78
N GLY A 183 -2.69 -5.93 -37.87
CA GLY A 183 -3.68 -4.85 -37.63
C GLY A 183 -5.03 -5.12 -36.95
N ALA A 184 -5.14 -4.76 -35.67
CA ALA A 184 -6.34 -4.15 -35.06
C ALA A 184 -5.94 -3.33 -33.81
N ALA A 185 -6.70 -2.29 -33.46
CA ALA A 185 -6.45 -1.47 -32.28
C ALA A 185 -7.32 -1.92 -31.09
N ALA A 186 -6.75 -1.96 -29.89
CA ALA A 186 -7.48 -2.14 -28.63
C ALA A 186 -6.85 -1.27 -27.53
N THR A 187 -7.59 -0.27 -27.05
CA THR A 187 -7.12 0.70 -26.06
C THR A 187 -7.22 0.11 -24.65
N ALA A 188 -6.09 -0.20 -24.01
CA ALA A 188 -6.05 -0.69 -22.63
C ALA A 188 -5.93 0.49 -21.64
N TYR A 189 -6.87 0.58 -20.69
CA TYR A 189 -6.94 1.62 -19.68
C TYR A 189 -6.03 1.29 -18.49
N VAL A 190 -5.08 2.17 -18.15
CA VAL A 190 -4.13 1.95 -17.05
C VAL A 190 -4.59 2.70 -15.79
N PRO A 191 -4.99 2.01 -14.71
CA PRO A 191 -5.14 2.64 -13.40
C PRO A 191 -3.74 2.87 -12.79
N ALA A 192 -3.43 4.12 -12.47
CA ALA A 192 -2.16 4.47 -11.83
C ALA A 192 -2.17 4.09 -10.34
N SER A 193 -1.01 3.68 -9.81
CA SER A 193 -0.70 3.67 -8.38
C SER A 193 0.77 4.12 -8.22
N PRO A 194 1.11 4.97 -7.25
CA PRO A 194 2.47 5.46 -7.08
C PRO A 194 3.33 4.49 -6.25
N GLU A 195 4.60 4.34 -6.60
CA GLU A 195 5.70 4.94 -5.82
C GLU A 195 7.07 4.71 -6.52
N HIS A 196 8.11 5.43 -6.07
CA HIS A 196 9.45 5.39 -6.66
C HIS A 196 10.39 4.48 -5.87
N TYR A 197 11.08 3.55 -6.54
CA TYR A 197 12.52 3.37 -6.28
C TYR A 197 13.27 2.73 -7.45
N SER A 198 14.37 3.36 -7.87
CA SER A 198 15.45 2.75 -8.66
C SER A 198 16.49 2.13 -7.72
N GLY A 199 17.05 0.95 -7.91
CA GLY A 199 17.22 0.20 -9.15
C GLY A 199 18.67 0.26 -9.61
N ASN A 200 19.39 -0.86 -9.57
CA ASN A 200 20.67 -1.05 -10.27
C ASN A 200 21.00 -2.55 -10.37
N ALA A 201 21.52 -2.99 -11.52
CA ALA A 201 21.92 -4.38 -11.75
C ALA A 201 22.99 -4.51 -12.84
N THR A 202 24.09 -5.18 -12.51
CA THR A 202 25.12 -5.72 -13.42
C THR A 202 25.85 -6.83 -12.64
N ALA A 203 26.16 -8.06 -13.09
CA ALA A 203 26.12 -8.81 -14.37
C ALA A 203 27.54 -9.30 -14.76
N GLY A 204 27.64 -10.62 -15.02
CA GLY A 204 28.82 -11.30 -15.59
C GLY A 204 29.44 -12.38 -14.69
N PHE A 205 30.08 -13.42 -15.22
CA PHE A 205 30.00 -14.03 -16.58
C PHE A 205 30.71 -15.41 -16.55
N ASP A 206 30.19 -16.36 -17.34
CA ASP A 206 30.87 -17.56 -17.91
C ASP A 206 31.49 -18.73 -17.08
N HIS A 207 31.12 -19.95 -17.53
CA HIS A 207 31.96 -21.17 -17.70
C HIS A 207 32.42 -21.93 -16.41
N GLN A 208 32.64 -23.27 -16.38
CA GLN A 208 32.64 -24.33 -17.41
C GLN A 208 32.34 -25.74 -16.81
N GLN A 209 31.87 -26.70 -17.62
CA GLN A 209 31.85 -28.17 -17.35
C GLN A 209 33.10 -28.86 -17.97
N PRO A 210 33.35 -30.21 -17.91
CA PRO A 210 32.71 -31.36 -17.20
C PRO A 210 33.74 -32.07 -16.25
N GLN A 211 33.70 -33.32 -15.73
CA GLN A 211 33.28 -34.71 -16.11
C GLN A 211 33.10 -35.56 -14.80
N GLN A 212 32.08 -36.41 -14.59
CA GLN A 212 31.77 -37.78 -15.11
C GLN A 212 32.56 -39.00 -14.55
N VAL A 213 31.92 -39.75 -13.61
CA VAL A 213 31.95 -41.23 -13.33
C VAL A 213 33.31 -41.94 -12.99
N PRO A 214 33.36 -43.21 -12.46
CA PRO A 214 32.30 -44.23 -12.20
C PRO A 214 32.26 -44.98 -10.83
N TYR A 215 31.05 -45.50 -10.51
CA TYR A 215 30.68 -46.76 -9.80
C TYR A 215 31.52 -47.41 -8.66
N GLY A 216 30.84 -47.78 -7.55
CA GLY A 216 31.33 -48.78 -6.56
C GLY A 216 30.39 -49.08 -5.37
N GLN A 217 29.53 -50.10 -5.48
CA GLN A 217 28.74 -50.74 -4.38
C GLN A 217 29.11 -52.25 -4.30
N PRO A 218 28.69 -53.06 -3.29
CA PRO A 218 27.81 -52.84 -2.11
C PRO A 218 28.58 -53.14 -0.76
N GLN A 219 28.04 -53.33 0.47
CA GLN A 219 26.87 -54.07 0.99
C GLN A 219 26.43 -53.70 2.44
N GLN A 220 25.10 -53.72 2.67
CA GLN A 220 24.36 -54.27 3.83
C GLN A 220 24.64 -53.84 5.31
N ALA A 221 23.77 -52.95 5.82
CA ALA A 221 22.90 -53.09 7.04
C ALA A 221 23.50 -53.34 8.46
N PRO A 222 22.74 -53.17 9.59
CA PRO A 222 21.33 -52.79 9.76
C PRO A 222 21.04 -51.61 10.75
N TYR A 223 19.74 -51.41 11.06
CA TYR A 223 19.11 -50.36 11.90
C TYR A 223 19.39 -50.40 13.42
N GLY A 224 19.09 -49.27 14.10
CA GLY A 224 18.78 -49.16 15.55
C GLY A 224 19.49 -47.99 16.24
N GLN A 225 18.96 -46.76 16.37
CA GLN A 225 17.82 -46.35 17.23
C GLN A 225 17.82 -46.97 18.63
N ASP A 226 17.60 -46.26 19.74
CA ASP A 226 17.56 -44.81 20.03
C ASP A 226 17.46 -44.68 21.57
N GLN A 227 18.17 -43.75 22.23
CA GLN A 227 17.74 -43.31 23.57
C GLN A 227 18.37 -41.98 24.02
N ARG A 228 17.53 -41.09 24.54
CA ARG A 228 17.89 -39.75 25.02
C ARG A 228 18.01 -39.73 26.55
N PHE A 229 18.84 -38.82 27.07
CA PHE A 229 19.00 -38.58 28.51
C PHE A 229 17.74 -38.00 29.17
N GLY A 230 17.58 -38.31 30.46
CA GLY A 230 16.68 -37.62 31.39
C GLY A 230 17.45 -37.14 32.62
N THR A 231 17.08 -35.98 33.17
CA THR A 231 17.85 -35.21 34.18
C THR A 231 17.47 -35.52 35.64
N PRO A 232 18.31 -35.14 36.64
CA PRO A 232 18.17 -35.52 38.06
C PRO A 232 17.30 -34.52 38.86
N PRO A 233 16.97 -34.80 40.16
CA PRO A 233 17.78 -34.25 41.27
C PRO A 233 17.77 -35.04 42.61
N GLY A 234 18.59 -34.63 43.59
CA GLY A 234 18.24 -34.73 45.03
C GLY A 234 19.12 -35.57 45.98
N TYR A 235 19.73 -34.91 46.98
CA TYR A 235 20.24 -35.49 48.25
C TYR A 235 19.13 -35.42 49.33
N PRO A 236 19.06 -36.30 50.38
CA PRO A 236 19.98 -36.21 51.54
C PRO A 236 20.24 -37.45 52.46
N GLN A 237 21.42 -37.44 53.11
CA GLN A 237 21.77 -37.93 54.48
C GLN A 237 21.76 -39.44 54.88
N GLN A 238 22.57 -39.74 55.92
CA GLN A 238 22.80 -41.02 56.64
C GLN A 238 21.97 -41.10 57.96
N PRO A 239 22.15 -42.05 58.94
CA PRO A 239 22.88 -43.36 59.05
C PRO A 239 21.91 -44.48 59.60
N PRO A 240 22.21 -45.43 60.54
CA PRO A 240 23.41 -46.27 60.89
C PRO A 240 23.13 -47.81 61.01
N PHE A 241 24.16 -48.59 61.40
CA PHE A 241 24.15 -50.02 61.87
C PHE A 241 23.85 -51.13 60.83
N GLY A 242 24.29 -52.40 60.95
CA GLY A 242 25.31 -53.01 61.84
C GLY A 242 24.90 -54.38 62.46
N MET A 243 25.56 -55.51 62.09
CA MET A 243 25.48 -56.80 62.82
C MET A 243 26.60 -57.82 62.48
N HIS A 244 26.68 -58.91 63.26
CA HIS A 244 27.64 -60.03 63.20
C HIS A 244 26.91 -61.40 63.00
N VAL A 245 27.64 -62.52 63.11
CA VAL A 245 27.21 -63.89 63.54
C VAL A 245 27.14 -64.98 62.44
N ASP A 246 28.17 -65.84 62.41
CA ASP A 246 28.21 -67.32 62.62
C ASP A 246 27.24 -68.27 61.84
N GLU A 247 27.49 -69.57 61.58
CA GLU A 247 28.69 -70.46 61.60
C GLU A 247 28.34 -71.82 60.90
N SER A 248 29.35 -72.65 60.60
CA SER A 248 29.33 -74.12 60.33
C SER A 248 29.03 -74.64 58.91
N GLY A 249 29.75 -75.71 58.50
CA GLY A 249 29.57 -76.40 57.21
C GLY A 249 30.82 -77.04 56.58
N SER A 250 31.47 -78.01 57.25
CA SER A 250 32.58 -78.84 56.71
C SER A 250 32.16 -80.33 56.73
N PRO A 251 32.82 -81.32 56.05
CA PRO A 251 34.28 -81.50 55.85
C PRO A 251 34.70 -81.85 54.38
N GLY A 252 35.96 -82.12 54.02
CA GLY A 252 37.26 -82.07 54.74
C GLY A 252 38.41 -82.76 53.96
N GLU A 253 39.55 -83.00 54.63
CA GLU A 253 40.76 -83.71 54.15
C GLU A 253 41.59 -83.06 52.99
N SER A 254 42.92 -83.17 52.89
CA SER A 254 43.95 -83.77 53.77
C SER A 254 45.34 -83.11 53.57
N GLY A 255 46.33 -83.47 54.41
CA GLY A 255 47.76 -83.29 54.13
C GLY A 255 48.42 -82.03 54.71
N GLY A 256 49.68 -82.15 55.17
CA GLY A 256 50.46 -81.01 55.66
C GLY A 256 51.88 -81.38 56.09
N SER A 257 52.71 -80.36 56.35
CA SER A 257 54.01 -80.51 57.05
C SER A 257 54.48 -79.15 57.62
N ARG A 258 55.46 -79.18 58.53
CA ARG A 258 55.97 -77.99 59.25
C ARG A 258 57.38 -77.64 58.76
N PHE A 259 57.74 -76.35 58.69
CA PHE A 259 59.13 -75.93 58.94
C PHE A 259 59.20 -74.55 59.62
N ARG A 260 60.32 -74.29 60.32
CA ARG A 260 60.48 -73.18 61.27
C ARG A 260 61.94 -72.69 61.28
N ARG A 261 62.17 -71.43 60.87
CA ARG A 261 63.38 -70.57 61.00
C ARG A 261 63.04 -69.22 60.34
N GLY A 262 63.67 -68.08 60.64
CA GLY A 262 64.73 -67.77 61.60
C GLY A 262 65.45 -66.48 61.16
N LEU A 263 65.67 -65.51 62.05
CA LEU A 263 66.26 -64.21 61.68
C LEU A 263 67.77 -64.34 61.34
N PRO A 264 68.27 -63.73 60.25
CA PRO A 264 69.69 -63.75 59.90
C PRO A 264 70.41 -62.38 59.99
N ASP A 265 71.56 -62.43 60.64
CA ASP A 265 72.72 -61.51 60.76
C ASP A 265 72.85 -60.20 59.95
N ASN A 266 73.38 -59.20 60.68
CA ASN A 266 73.65 -57.82 60.27
C ASN A 266 74.92 -57.66 59.40
N LYS A 267 75.04 -58.43 58.30
CA LYS A 267 76.10 -58.28 57.27
C LYS A 267 75.60 -58.34 55.82
N SER A 268 74.33 -58.71 55.60
CA SER A 268 73.66 -58.63 54.30
C SER A 268 73.29 -57.19 53.92
N LEU A 269 72.88 -56.38 54.90
CA LEU A 269 72.42 -54.99 54.73
C LEU A 269 73.41 -54.07 54.00
N LEU A 270 74.71 -54.25 54.18
CA LEU A 270 75.73 -53.46 53.46
C LEU A 270 75.79 -53.78 51.96
N ARG A 271 75.53 -55.03 51.55
CA ARG A 271 75.46 -55.41 50.13
C ARG A 271 74.11 -55.06 49.51
N ALA A 272 73.01 -55.21 50.27
CA ALA A 272 71.70 -54.74 49.87
C ALA A 272 71.67 -53.21 49.71
N GLY A 273 72.29 -52.46 50.63
CA GLY A 273 72.43 -51.01 50.57
C GLY A 273 73.30 -50.52 49.43
N LEU A 274 74.41 -51.22 49.12
CA LEU A 274 75.22 -50.91 47.94
C LEU A 274 74.47 -51.18 46.63
N ALA A 275 73.75 -52.31 46.54
CA ALA A 275 72.92 -52.62 45.37
C ALA A 275 71.76 -51.62 45.21
N ALA A 276 71.07 -51.27 46.30
CA ALA A 276 70.03 -50.24 46.29
C ALA A 276 70.59 -48.85 45.91
N GLY A 277 71.77 -48.48 46.42
CA GLY A 277 72.45 -47.23 46.07
C GLY A 277 72.87 -47.17 44.60
N ILE A 278 73.35 -48.27 44.03
CA ILE A 278 73.65 -48.38 42.60
C ILE A 278 72.36 -48.30 41.78
N THR A 279 71.30 -49.03 42.15
CA THR A 279 70.01 -48.98 41.44
C THR A 279 69.37 -47.59 41.51
N ILE A 280 69.39 -46.92 42.67
CA ILE A 280 68.91 -45.54 42.82
C ILE A 280 69.79 -44.57 42.01
N GLY A 281 71.12 -44.76 41.98
CA GLY A 281 72.02 -43.97 41.15
C GLY A 281 71.75 -44.14 39.65
N VAL A 282 71.52 -45.37 39.19
CA VAL A 282 71.15 -45.67 37.80
C VAL A 282 69.77 -45.11 37.46
N LEU A 283 68.77 -45.26 38.33
CA LEU A 283 67.44 -44.67 38.14
C LEU A 283 67.47 -43.14 38.16
N ALA A 284 68.32 -42.52 38.98
CA ALA A 284 68.52 -41.08 38.97
C ALA A 284 69.23 -40.59 37.70
N LEU A 285 70.22 -41.34 37.19
CA LEU A 285 70.87 -41.03 35.90
C LEU A 285 69.91 -41.23 34.72
N LEU A 286 69.06 -42.26 34.74
CA LEU A 286 68.02 -42.48 33.74
C LEU A 286 66.94 -41.40 33.81
N TYR A 287 66.53 -40.98 35.01
CA TYR A 287 65.57 -39.89 35.20
C TYR A 287 66.13 -38.54 34.74
N LEU A 288 67.38 -38.21 35.08
CA LEU A 288 68.05 -36.98 34.63
C LEU A 288 68.31 -37.00 33.12
N GLY A 289 68.63 -38.17 32.55
CA GLY A 289 68.71 -38.38 31.10
C GLY A 289 67.36 -38.15 30.42
N ASP A 290 66.31 -38.82 30.88
CA ASP A 290 64.95 -38.67 30.37
C ASP A 290 64.44 -37.21 30.47
N LEU A 291 64.70 -36.54 31.59
CA LEU A 291 64.38 -35.13 31.80
C LEU A 291 65.13 -34.21 30.82
N ALA A 292 66.40 -34.50 30.52
CA ALA A 292 67.20 -33.72 29.56
C ALA A 292 66.88 -34.04 28.08
N PHE A 293 66.46 -35.27 27.77
CA PHE A 293 66.09 -35.69 26.40
C PHE A 293 64.64 -35.38 26.02
N SER A 294 63.80 -34.95 26.96
CA SER A 294 62.39 -34.60 26.69
C SER A 294 61.92 -33.28 27.30
N SER A 295 62.82 -32.47 27.86
CA SER A 295 62.54 -31.06 28.14
C SER A 295 62.17 -30.35 26.83
N GLY A 296 61.00 -29.71 26.80
CA GLY A 296 60.46 -29.03 25.61
C GLY A 296 59.61 -29.91 24.69
N GLN A 297 59.57 -31.24 24.88
CA GLN A 297 58.68 -32.12 24.12
C GLN A 297 57.24 -32.09 24.66
N VAL A 298 56.29 -32.40 23.78
CA VAL A 298 54.89 -32.70 24.10
C VAL A 298 54.82 -33.89 25.07
N PRO A 299 53.88 -33.94 26.03
CA PRO A 299 53.79 -35.05 26.99
C PRO A 299 53.53 -36.39 26.29
N ARG A 300 54.24 -37.45 26.70
CA ARG A 300 54.07 -38.80 26.13
C ARG A 300 52.64 -39.31 26.34
N GLY A 301 52.13 -40.03 25.34
CA GLY A 301 50.74 -40.50 25.31
C GLY A 301 49.71 -39.42 24.99
N THR A 302 50.12 -38.18 24.66
CA THR A 302 49.16 -37.16 24.22
C THR A 302 48.70 -37.40 22.79
N THR A 303 47.38 -37.58 22.63
CA THR A 303 46.71 -37.65 21.34
C THR A 303 45.85 -36.40 21.11
N VAL A 304 45.77 -35.94 19.86
CA VAL A 304 44.91 -34.82 19.42
C VAL A 304 44.07 -35.32 18.26
N ALA A 305 42.73 -35.33 18.42
CA ALA A 305 41.78 -35.86 17.44
C ALA A 305 42.17 -37.26 16.88
N GLY A 306 42.71 -38.13 17.74
CA GLY A 306 43.18 -39.48 17.38
C GLY A 306 44.64 -39.60 16.92
N VAL A 307 45.32 -38.50 16.57
CA VAL A 307 46.74 -38.50 16.17
C VAL A 307 47.64 -38.48 17.41
N ASP A 308 48.62 -39.40 17.52
CA ASP A 308 49.61 -39.39 18.61
C ASP A 308 50.74 -38.40 18.33
N VAL A 309 50.87 -37.42 19.23
CA VAL A 309 51.93 -36.39 19.21
C VAL A 309 52.88 -36.50 20.41
N GLY A 310 52.71 -37.53 21.24
CA GLY A 310 53.35 -37.63 22.53
C GLY A 310 54.86 -37.90 22.47
N GLY A 311 55.65 -36.96 22.97
CA GLY A 311 57.12 -37.03 22.93
C GLY A 311 57.75 -36.46 21.65
N LEU A 312 56.95 -35.88 20.74
CA LEU A 312 57.47 -35.04 19.67
C LEU A 312 57.90 -33.66 20.21
N ASP A 313 58.80 -33.00 19.48
CA ASP A 313 59.00 -31.55 19.58
C ASP A 313 57.73 -30.82 19.07
N PRO A 314 57.32 -29.67 19.64
CA PRO A 314 56.09 -28.97 19.22
C PRO A 314 56.01 -28.69 17.72
N ALA A 315 57.10 -28.27 17.07
CA ALA A 315 57.09 -28.03 15.63
C ALA A 315 57.05 -29.33 14.81
N ALA A 316 57.45 -30.47 15.40
CA ALA A 316 57.25 -31.79 14.79
C ALA A 316 55.82 -32.31 14.99
N ALA A 317 55.22 -32.09 16.17
CA ALA A 317 53.82 -32.39 16.44
C ALA A 317 52.87 -31.60 15.54
N GLU A 318 53.11 -30.30 15.36
CA GLU A 318 52.33 -29.43 14.47
C GLU A 318 52.34 -29.95 13.03
N ARG A 319 53.52 -30.34 12.50
CA ARG A 319 53.63 -30.94 11.16
C ARG A 319 52.92 -32.28 11.03
N GLU A 320 52.95 -33.12 12.07
CA GLU A 320 52.26 -34.41 12.07
C GLU A 320 50.74 -34.22 12.07
N LEU A 321 50.22 -33.30 12.89
CA LEU A 321 48.80 -32.93 12.93
C LEU A 321 48.34 -32.39 11.59
N ARG A 322 49.06 -31.43 10.99
CA ARG A 322 48.77 -30.94 9.65
C ARG A 322 48.75 -32.07 8.61
N SER A 323 49.77 -32.93 8.61
CA SER A 323 49.91 -34.00 7.62
C SER A 323 48.87 -35.12 7.74
N GLN A 324 48.18 -35.26 8.88
CA GLN A 324 47.12 -36.26 9.06
C GLN A 324 45.70 -35.65 9.08
N LEU A 325 45.56 -34.36 9.39
CA LEU A 325 44.24 -33.73 9.65
C LEU A 325 43.90 -32.57 8.71
N ASP A 326 44.85 -31.81 8.14
CA ASP A 326 44.50 -30.64 7.31
C ASP A 326 43.68 -31.04 6.06
N ASP A 327 43.85 -32.26 5.51
CA ASP A 327 43.02 -32.79 4.42
C ASP A 327 41.57 -33.08 4.86
N SER A 328 41.37 -33.78 5.99
CA SER A 328 40.05 -34.07 6.56
C SER A 328 39.30 -32.79 6.96
N LEU A 329 40.05 -31.83 7.53
CA LEU A 329 39.56 -30.49 7.90
C LEU A 329 39.35 -29.57 6.67
N SER A 330 39.56 -30.07 5.45
CA SER A 330 39.21 -29.39 4.20
C SER A 330 37.88 -29.87 3.61
N GLU A 331 37.24 -30.90 4.17
CA GLU A 331 35.95 -31.38 3.67
C GLU A 331 34.80 -30.39 3.95
N PRO A 332 33.82 -30.22 3.05
CA PRO A 332 32.68 -29.33 3.27
C PRO A 332 31.83 -29.73 4.48
N ILE A 333 31.67 -28.81 5.43
CA ILE A 333 30.87 -29.01 6.64
C ILE A 333 29.40 -29.06 6.24
N GLN A 334 28.76 -30.21 6.46
CA GLN A 334 27.33 -30.37 6.27
C GLN A 334 26.58 -29.70 7.42
N LEU A 335 25.66 -28.79 7.09
CA LEU A 335 24.81 -28.06 8.02
C LEU A 335 23.38 -28.59 7.89
N GLN A 336 22.71 -28.87 9.02
CA GLN A 336 21.37 -29.44 9.04
C GLN A 336 20.39 -28.58 9.85
N VAL A 337 19.20 -28.34 9.29
CA VAL A 337 18.09 -27.64 9.96
C VAL A 337 16.80 -28.42 9.78
N GLY A 338 16.59 -29.41 10.66
CA GLY A 338 15.52 -30.39 10.54
C GLY A 338 15.74 -31.31 9.33
N LYS A 339 14.86 -31.27 8.33
CA LYS A 339 15.02 -32.02 7.07
C LYS A 339 15.87 -31.29 6.01
N ALA A 340 16.16 -30.00 6.17
CA ALA A 340 16.98 -29.28 5.18
C ALA A 340 18.48 -29.42 5.49
N THR A 341 19.28 -29.50 4.43
CA THR A 341 20.74 -29.63 4.48
C THR A 341 21.38 -28.72 3.44
N SER A 342 22.47 -28.06 3.80
CA SER A 342 23.36 -27.32 2.89
C SER A 342 24.80 -27.42 3.43
N SER A 343 25.81 -27.00 2.66
CA SER A 343 27.22 -27.20 3.01
C SER A 343 28.04 -25.92 2.91
N ILE A 344 28.94 -25.69 3.86
CA ILE A 344 29.94 -24.61 3.80
C ILE A 344 31.36 -25.17 3.70
N ASP A 345 32.21 -24.49 2.93
CA ASP A 345 33.65 -24.76 2.90
C ASP A 345 34.30 -24.19 4.18
N PRO A 346 35.07 -24.98 4.96
CA PRO A 346 35.69 -24.52 6.21
C PRO A 346 36.59 -23.30 6.00
N LYS A 347 37.41 -23.30 4.95
CA LYS A 347 38.42 -22.28 4.67
C LYS A 347 37.76 -21.00 4.14
N ALA A 348 36.71 -21.12 3.33
CA ALA A 348 35.89 -19.99 2.91
C ALA A 348 35.11 -19.38 4.09
N ALA A 349 34.66 -20.20 5.05
CA ALA A 349 34.05 -19.77 6.30
C ALA A 349 35.08 -19.23 7.32
N GLY A 350 36.38 -19.29 7.02
CA GLY A 350 37.43 -18.83 7.93
C GLY A 350 37.60 -19.69 9.17
N LEU A 351 37.17 -20.95 9.13
CA LEU A 351 37.41 -21.98 10.14
C LEU A 351 38.78 -22.64 9.88
N SER A 352 39.54 -22.81 10.94
CA SER A 352 40.89 -23.40 10.91
C SER A 352 41.28 -23.93 12.28
N MET A 353 42.32 -24.75 12.36
CA MET A 353 42.86 -25.21 13.64
C MET A 353 44.00 -24.31 14.13
N ASP A 354 43.95 -23.98 15.41
CA ASP A 354 45.07 -23.37 16.13
C ASP A 354 45.93 -24.49 16.72
N TRP A 355 46.81 -25.05 15.90
CA TRP A 355 47.69 -26.14 16.32
C TRP A 355 48.68 -25.70 17.42
N ASP A 356 49.11 -24.43 17.43
CA ASP A 356 49.98 -23.88 18.47
C ASP A 356 49.25 -23.84 19.83
N ALA A 357 48.06 -23.23 19.90
CA ALA A 357 47.26 -23.20 21.13
C ALA A 357 46.84 -24.61 21.59
N THR A 358 46.57 -25.52 20.64
CA THR A 358 46.28 -26.93 20.93
C THR A 358 47.46 -27.64 21.61
N LEU A 359 48.69 -27.37 21.16
CA LEU A 359 49.91 -27.95 21.74
C LEU A 359 50.31 -27.26 23.06
N ASP A 360 50.07 -25.95 23.21
CA ASP A 360 50.20 -25.27 24.50
C ASP A 360 49.21 -25.82 25.55
N LYS A 361 48.00 -26.23 25.13
CA LYS A 361 47.05 -26.98 25.99
C LYS A 361 47.52 -28.39 26.35
N ALA A 362 48.32 -29.04 25.50
CA ALA A 362 49.04 -30.25 25.91
C ALA A 362 50.07 -29.92 27.00
N GLY A 363 50.75 -28.78 26.91
CA GLY A 363 51.66 -28.25 27.93
C GLY A 363 52.98 -29.02 27.99
N SER A 364 53.73 -28.86 29.08
CA SER A 364 55.07 -29.46 29.21
C SER A 364 55.09 -30.83 29.91
N GLN A 365 56.07 -31.65 29.56
CA GLN A 365 56.34 -32.96 30.18
C GLN A 365 56.43 -32.87 31.72
N PRO A 366 55.69 -33.72 32.47
CA PRO A 366 55.57 -33.60 33.92
C PRO A 366 56.90 -33.83 34.64
N LEU A 367 57.13 -33.09 35.73
CA LEU A 367 58.33 -33.19 36.58
C LEU A 367 58.22 -34.26 37.69
N ASN A 368 57.13 -35.05 37.72
CA ASN A 368 56.94 -36.10 38.72
C ASN A 368 57.40 -37.46 38.14
N PRO A 369 58.40 -38.14 38.74
CA PRO A 369 58.96 -39.39 38.20
C PRO A 369 57.94 -40.53 38.08
N ILE A 370 56.90 -40.57 38.92
CA ILE A 370 55.84 -41.58 38.81
C ILE A 370 54.98 -41.30 37.58
N THR A 371 54.54 -40.05 37.40
CA THR A 371 53.71 -39.64 36.26
C THR A 371 54.41 -39.87 34.92
N ARG A 372 55.73 -39.62 34.86
CA ARG A 372 56.58 -39.89 33.68
C ARG A 372 56.75 -41.37 33.35
N LEU A 373 56.67 -42.25 34.35
CA LEU A 373 56.71 -43.70 34.14
C LEU A 373 55.34 -44.21 33.67
N THR A 374 54.25 -43.64 34.17
CA THR A 374 52.89 -44.02 33.77
C THR A 374 52.48 -43.49 32.39
N SER A 375 53.04 -42.38 31.90
CA SER A 375 52.73 -41.84 30.56
C SER A 375 53.30 -42.66 29.39
N PHE A 376 54.01 -43.76 29.67
CA PHE A 376 54.30 -44.81 28.68
C PHE A 376 53.13 -45.80 28.48
N PHE A 377 52.11 -45.75 29.35
CA PHE A 377 51.01 -46.74 29.40
C PHE A 377 49.61 -46.11 29.55
N ILE A 378 49.52 -44.78 29.57
CA ILE A 378 48.28 -44.01 29.72
C ILE A 378 48.26 -42.97 28.60
N THR A 379 47.21 -42.99 27.77
CA THR A 379 46.95 -41.95 26.78
C THR A 379 46.17 -40.79 27.41
N ARG A 380 46.35 -39.60 26.82
CA ARG A 380 45.66 -38.35 27.18
C ARG A 380 45.19 -37.69 25.89
N GLU A 381 43.88 -37.64 25.70
CA GLU A 381 43.32 -36.85 24.61
C GLU A 381 43.32 -35.34 24.94
N VAL A 382 43.63 -34.52 23.94
CA VAL A 382 43.55 -33.05 23.99
C VAL A 382 42.67 -32.61 22.82
N THR A 383 41.57 -31.92 23.15
CA THR A 383 40.64 -31.36 22.15
C THR A 383 41.33 -30.24 21.36
N PRO A 384 41.27 -30.25 20.01
CA PRO A 384 41.77 -29.14 19.19
C PRO A 384 41.14 -27.79 19.52
N GLU A 385 41.92 -26.72 19.41
CA GLU A 385 41.45 -25.33 19.41
C GLU A 385 41.10 -24.93 17.98
N SER A 386 39.94 -24.31 17.76
CA SER A 386 39.55 -23.74 16.46
C SER A 386 39.80 -22.24 16.43
N ASN A 387 40.55 -21.77 15.44
CA ASN A 387 40.67 -20.37 15.09
C ASN A 387 39.59 -20.03 14.05
N VAL A 388 38.79 -18.98 14.31
CA VAL A 388 37.63 -18.60 13.50
C VAL A 388 37.61 -17.11 13.17
N ASP A 389 37.55 -16.80 11.88
CA ASP A 389 37.11 -15.50 11.39
C ASP A 389 35.56 -15.44 11.43
N ARG A 390 35.01 -14.79 12.46
CA ARG A 390 33.56 -14.68 12.66
C ARG A 390 32.85 -13.89 11.55
N GLU A 391 33.54 -13.00 10.83
CA GLU A 391 32.94 -12.25 9.71
C GLU A 391 32.79 -13.14 8.47
N LYS A 392 33.83 -13.91 8.13
CA LYS A 392 33.75 -14.92 7.06
C LYS A 392 32.73 -16.00 7.36
N LEU A 393 32.67 -16.50 8.59
CA LEU A 393 31.68 -17.50 9.00
C LEU A 393 30.24 -16.95 8.87
N ARG A 394 29.99 -15.71 9.33
CA ARG A 394 28.69 -15.05 9.17
C ARG A 394 28.34 -14.84 7.69
N ALA A 395 29.31 -14.52 6.83
CA ALA A 395 29.10 -14.36 5.40
C ALA A 395 28.72 -15.70 4.73
N GLN A 396 29.42 -16.80 5.03
CA GLN A 396 29.10 -18.13 4.50
C GLN A 396 27.74 -18.63 5.03
N LEU A 397 27.46 -18.51 6.33
CA LEU A 397 26.16 -18.88 6.89
C LEU A 397 25.01 -18.02 6.33
N LYS A 398 25.27 -16.77 5.96
CA LYS A 398 24.29 -15.93 5.23
C LYS A 398 24.10 -16.38 3.77
N GLN A 399 25.13 -16.90 3.11
CA GLN A 399 25.04 -17.43 1.74
C GLN A 399 24.14 -18.68 1.68
N VAL A 400 24.34 -19.64 2.58
CA VAL A 400 23.49 -20.86 2.69
C VAL A 400 22.18 -20.62 3.45
N HIS A 401 21.94 -19.40 3.96
CA HIS A 401 20.73 -19.09 4.73
C HIS A 401 19.46 -19.40 3.93
N ASN A 402 19.45 -19.17 2.62
CA ASN A 402 18.27 -19.40 1.78
C ASN A 402 17.89 -20.89 1.65
N ASP A 403 18.83 -21.81 1.84
CA ASP A 403 18.57 -23.26 1.82
C ASP A 403 18.02 -23.76 3.18
N LEU A 404 18.38 -23.04 4.25
CA LEU A 404 18.19 -23.45 5.65
C LEU A 404 17.08 -22.67 6.37
N HIS A 405 16.76 -21.46 5.92
CA HIS A 405 15.58 -20.69 6.26
C HIS A 405 14.37 -21.15 5.41
N ARG A 406 13.16 -20.86 5.86
CA ARG A 406 11.94 -20.91 5.04
C ARG A 406 10.90 -19.95 5.64
N GLU A 407 10.38 -19.02 4.85
CA GLU A 407 9.31 -18.12 5.31
C GLU A 407 8.02 -18.91 5.61
N PRO A 408 7.22 -18.48 6.62
CA PRO A 408 5.92 -19.07 6.89
C PRO A 408 4.91 -18.69 5.81
N VAL A 409 4.25 -19.68 5.19
CA VAL A 409 3.18 -19.45 4.20
C VAL A 409 1.85 -19.92 4.78
N GLU A 410 0.91 -18.99 4.95
CA GLU A 410 -0.46 -19.31 5.36
C GLU A 410 -1.17 -20.13 4.27
N GLY A 411 -1.88 -21.17 4.68
CA GLY A 411 -2.79 -21.90 3.81
C GLY A 411 -3.96 -21.01 3.36
N THR A 412 -4.50 -21.29 2.17
CA THR A 412 -5.62 -20.58 1.58
C THR A 412 -6.31 -21.44 0.52
N ILE A 413 -7.30 -20.89 -0.19
CA ILE A 413 -7.92 -21.52 -1.35
C ILE A 413 -7.82 -20.56 -2.52
N ARG A 414 -7.26 -21.05 -3.63
CA ARG A 414 -7.15 -20.35 -4.91
C ARG A 414 -8.20 -20.92 -5.87
N PHE A 415 -8.59 -20.15 -6.88
CA PHE A 415 -9.45 -20.65 -7.96
C PHE A 415 -8.69 -20.71 -9.29
N GLU A 416 -8.94 -21.78 -10.06
CA GLU A 416 -8.55 -21.91 -11.47
C GLU A 416 -9.82 -21.88 -12.32
N GLY A 417 -10.16 -20.69 -12.84
CA GLY A 417 -11.50 -20.43 -13.37
C GLY A 417 -12.53 -20.53 -12.25
N SER A 418 -13.32 -21.60 -12.26
CA SER A 418 -14.26 -21.94 -11.18
C SER A 418 -13.82 -23.13 -10.32
N GLU A 419 -12.67 -23.77 -10.56
CA GLU A 419 -12.21 -24.91 -9.76
C GLU A 419 -11.45 -24.44 -8.50
N PRO A 420 -11.88 -24.82 -7.28
CA PRO A 420 -11.21 -24.45 -6.04
C PRO A 420 -10.03 -25.37 -5.75
N VAL A 421 -8.81 -24.82 -5.78
CA VAL A 421 -7.55 -25.50 -5.52
C VAL A 421 -7.05 -25.11 -4.11
N PRO A 422 -6.85 -26.08 -3.19
CA PRO A 422 -6.29 -25.78 -1.87
C PRO A 422 -4.81 -25.41 -1.98
N VAL A 423 -4.39 -24.43 -1.17
CA VAL A 423 -2.98 -24.13 -0.90
C VAL A 423 -2.75 -24.45 0.57
N PHE A 424 -1.93 -25.47 0.86
CA PHE A 424 -1.73 -25.92 2.23
C PHE A 424 -0.70 -25.08 2.98
N PRO A 425 -0.87 -24.90 4.31
CA PRO A 425 0.03 -24.12 5.14
C PRO A 425 1.44 -24.72 5.20
N VAL A 426 2.45 -23.85 5.23
CA VAL A 426 3.86 -24.21 5.30
C VAL A 426 4.49 -23.49 6.49
N THR A 427 4.76 -24.23 7.58
CA THR A 427 5.41 -23.69 8.79
C THR A 427 6.76 -23.04 8.46
N GLY A 428 6.96 -21.81 8.93
CA GLY A 428 8.22 -21.09 8.78
C GLY A 428 9.32 -21.67 9.67
N ARG A 429 10.57 -21.42 9.28
CA ARG A 429 11.74 -21.94 9.97
C ARG A 429 12.90 -20.96 9.82
N ASN A 430 13.32 -20.37 10.93
CA ASN A 430 14.32 -19.32 10.93
C ASN A 430 15.57 -19.77 11.72
N VAL A 431 16.74 -19.65 11.11
CA VAL A 431 18.01 -20.08 11.71
C VAL A 431 18.51 -19.00 12.65
N ASP A 432 18.78 -19.35 13.90
CA ASP A 432 19.37 -18.44 14.87
C ASP A 432 20.84 -18.23 14.52
N MET A 433 21.13 -17.19 13.72
CA MET A 433 22.45 -16.95 13.12
C MET A 433 23.58 -16.88 14.17
N ASP A 434 23.30 -16.30 15.33
CA ASP A 434 24.33 -16.07 16.35
C ASP A 434 24.63 -17.36 17.13
N ARG A 435 23.61 -18.12 17.53
CA ARG A 435 23.83 -19.46 18.12
C ARG A 435 24.29 -20.50 17.08
N ALA A 436 23.97 -20.31 15.79
CA ALA A 436 24.46 -21.17 14.70
C ALA A 436 25.97 -21.02 14.50
N MET A 437 26.51 -19.79 14.52
CA MET A 437 27.97 -19.58 14.49
C MET A 437 28.67 -20.32 15.64
N ASP A 438 28.20 -20.17 16.88
CA ASP A 438 28.83 -20.81 18.04
C ASP A 438 28.71 -22.34 18.01
N VAL A 439 27.63 -22.89 17.44
CA VAL A 439 27.48 -24.34 17.23
C VAL A 439 28.40 -24.85 16.13
N VAL A 440 28.55 -24.14 15.01
CA VAL A 440 29.52 -24.50 13.95
C VAL A 440 30.95 -24.47 14.48
N VAL A 441 31.36 -23.41 15.18
CA VAL A 441 32.71 -23.30 15.74
C VAL A 441 33.04 -24.43 16.72
N ARG A 442 32.04 -24.99 17.41
CA ARG A 442 32.21 -26.13 18.32
C ARG A 442 32.22 -27.48 17.59
N ASP A 443 31.33 -27.68 16.62
CA ASP A 443 30.99 -29.01 16.09
C ASP A 443 31.50 -29.28 14.65
N TRP A 444 32.12 -28.32 13.96
CA TRP A 444 32.64 -28.52 12.59
C TRP A 444 33.74 -29.59 12.48
N VAL A 445 34.35 -29.96 13.61
CA VAL A 445 35.45 -30.92 13.71
C VAL A 445 34.90 -32.36 13.75
N GLY A 446 34.27 -32.81 12.65
CA GLY A 446 33.83 -34.20 12.53
C GLY A 446 32.91 -34.48 11.34
N ASN A 447 32.90 -35.74 10.91
CA ASN A 447 32.16 -36.22 9.74
C ASN A 447 30.65 -36.42 10.01
N GLN A 448 29.99 -35.52 10.75
CA GLN A 448 28.56 -35.57 11.08
C GLN A 448 27.88 -34.21 10.79
N PRO A 449 26.63 -34.18 10.29
CA PRO A 449 25.96 -32.92 10.01
C PRO A 449 25.74 -32.05 11.25
N VAL A 450 26.25 -30.83 11.21
CA VAL A 450 26.11 -29.84 12.28
C VAL A 450 24.66 -29.35 12.34
N SER A 451 23.93 -29.79 13.37
CA SER A 451 22.52 -29.44 13.58
C SER A 451 22.38 -28.03 14.15
N LEU A 452 21.99 -27.05 13.32
CA LEU A 452 21.91 -25.65 13.73
C LEU A 452 20.62 -25.37 14.54
N PRO A 453 20.70 -24.49 15.56
CA PRO A 453 19.53 -24.04 16.29
C PRO A 453 18.63 -23.18 15.40
N TYR A 454 17.32 -23.42 15.46
CA TYR A 454 16.32 -22.68 14.71
C TYR A 454 15.05 -22.44 15.54
N THR A 455 14.33 -21.37 15.24
CA THR A 455 12.95 -21.16 15.67
C THR A 455 12.00 -21.65 14.60
N LYS A 456 10.84 -22.17 15.02
CA LYS A 456 9.69 -22.34 14.14
C LYS A 456 8.87 -21.07 14.16
N GLU A 457 8.31 -20.74 13.01
CA GLU A 457 7.34 -19.65 12.86
C GLU A 457 6.02 -20.30 12.44
N ASP A 458 5.15 -20.51 13.44
CA ASP A 458 3.88 -21.19 13.25
C ASP A 458 2.87 -20.28 12.52
N VAL A 459 2.14 -20.88 11.59
CA VAL A 459 1.09 -20.25 10.79
C VAL A 459 -0.27 -20.36 11.49
N ARG A 460 -1.21 -19.45 11.23
CA ARG A 460 -2.54 -19.48 11.86
C ARG A 460 -3.45 -20.56 11.27
N THR A 461 -3.15 -21.03 10.07
CA THR A 461 -3.91 -22.04 9.32
C THR A 461 -3.36 -23.45 9.48
N ASP A 462 -4.26 -24.44 9.52
CA ASP A 462 -3.96 -25.87 9.53
C ASP A 462 -4.50 -26.54 8.26
N GLU A 463 -3.90 -27.66 7.83
CA GLU A 463 -4.30 -28.36 6.61
C GLU A 463 -5.77 -28.83 6.65
N ALA A 464 -6.23 -29.34 7.79
CA ALA A 464 -7.62 -29.73 7.95
C ALA A 464 -8.55 -28.51 7.94
N GLY A 465 -8.08 -27.31 8.31
CA GLY A 465 -8.78 -26.04 8.17
C GLY A 465 -8.97 -25.60 6.72
N VAL A 466 -7.92 -25.72 5.90
CA VAL A 466 -8.01 -25.53 4.44
C VAL A 466 -8.99 -26.55 3.83
N ARG A 467 -8.88 -27.84 4.19
CA ARG A 467 -9.81 -28.89 3.75
C ARG A 467 -11.25 -28.61 4.20
N ARG A 468 -11.49 -28.18 5.45
CA ARG A 468 -12.82 -27.78 5.96
C ARG A 468 -13.45 -26.65 5.13
N ALA A 469 -12.67 -25.63 4.77
CA ALA A 469 -13.15 -24.52 3.94
C ALA A 469 -13.32 -24.91 2.45
N LEU A 470 -12.51 -25.83 1.93
CA LEU A 470 -12.62 -26.34 0.57
C LEU A 470 -13.95 -27.08 0.36
N GLU A 471 -14.25 -28.05 1.23
CA GLU A 471 -15.46 -28.88 1.12
C GLU A 471 -16.71 -28.16 1.62
N GLY A 472 -16.61 -27.32 2.66
CA GLY A 472 -17.76 -26.67 3.30
C GLY A 472 -18.13 -25.28 2.76
N VAL A 473 -17.29 -24.69 1.91
CA VAL A 473 -17.53 -23.35 1.33
C VAL A 473 -17.14 -23.29 -0.13
N ALA A 474 -15.87 -23.54 -0.48
CA ALA A 474 -15.37 -23.21 -1.82
C ALA A 474 -16.01 -24.06 -2.92
N ARG A 475 -16.14 -25.37 -2.73
CA ARG A 475 -16.83 -26.27 -3.66
C ARG A 475 -18.35 -26.02 -3.73
N PRO A 476 -19.09 -25.90 -2.61
CA PRO A 476 -20.49 -25.47 -2.65
C PRO A 476 -20.73 -24.17 -3.41
N ALA A 477 -19.98 -23.11 -3.10
CA ALA A 477 -20.17 -21.76 -3.67
C ALA A 477 -20.10 -21.71 -5.20
N VAL A 478 -19.28 -22.56 -5.83
CA VAL A 478 -19.08 -22.60 -7.29
C VAL A 478 -19.78 -23.78 -7.97
N SER A 479 -20.59 -24.54 -7.24
CA SER A 479 -21.30 -25.71 -7.79
C SER A 479 -22.49 -25.37 -8.69
N GLY A 480 -22.92 -24.11 -8.72
CA GLY A 480 -23.96 -23.60 -9.60
C GLY A 480 -24.02 -22.07 -9.62
N PRO A 481 -24.75 -21.47 -10.57
CA PRO A 481 -24.94 -20.03 -10.65
C PRO A 481 -25.86 -19.49 -9.54
N VAL A 482 -25.65 -18.22 -9.19
CA VAL A 482 -26.58 -17.43 -8.37
C VAL A 482 -27.38 -16.50 -9.27
N THR A 483 -28.71 -16.58 -9.21
CA THR A 483 -29.62 -15.67 -9.89
C THR A 483 -30.06 -14.55 -8.94
N VAL A 484 -29.88 -13.31 -9.37
CA VAL A 484 -30.41 -12.10 -8.72
C VAL A 484 -31.65 -11.66 -9.49
N ASN A 485 -32.83 -11.80 -8.88
CA ASN A 485 -34.09 -11.32 -9.43
C ASN A 485 -34.32 -9.86 -9.00
N GLY A 486 -34.64 -8.99 -9.94
CA GLY A 486 -35.01 -7.59 -9.69
C GLY A 486 -36.16 -7.18 -10.59
N ASP A 487 -37.33 -6.91 -10.01
CA ASP A 487 -38.57 -6.56 -10.73
C ASP A 487 -38.92 -7.50 -11.92
N GLY A 488 -38.56 -8.79 -11.81
CA GLY A 488 -38.77 -9.79 -12.86
C GLY A 488 -37.66 -9.87 -13.92
N VAL A 489 -36.68 -8.97 -13.88
CA VAL A 489 -35.42 -9.09 -14.62
C VAL A 489 -34.47 -9.98 -13.83
N GLN A 490 -33.95 -11.03 -14.45
CA GLN A 490 -32.98 -11.94 -13.85
C GLN A 490 -31.57 -11.60 -14.32
N ALA A 491 -30.64 -11.51 -13.38
CA ALA A 491 -29.21 -11.37 -13.63
C ALA A 491 -28.45 -12.54 -13.01
N THR A 492 -27.46 -13.06 -13.71
CA THR A 492 -26.71 -14.25 -13.30
C THR A 492 -25.31 -13.86 -12.84
N LEU A 493 -24.91 -14.42 -11.70
CA LEU A 493 -23.53 -14.48 -11.22
C LEU A 493 -23.07 -15.93 -11.39
N ALA A 494 -22.20 -16.20 -12.37
CA ALA A 494 -21.79 -17.56 -12.73
C ALA A 494 -20.72 -18.11 -11.76
N PRO A 495 -20.47 -19.44 -11.72
CA PRO A 495 -19.43 -20.04 -10.88
C PRO A 495 -18.06 -19.36 -10.93
N ALA A 496 -17.62 -18.91 -12.11
CA ALA A 496 -16.36 -18.18 -12.29
C ALA A 496 -16.40 -16.76 -11.69
N ASP A 497 -17.55 -16.09 -11.72
CA ASP A 497 -17.74 -14.78 -11.09
C ASP A 497 -17.81 -14.91 -9.56
N ILE A 498 -18.44 -15.98 -9.06
CA ILE A 498 -18.46 -16.30 -7.62
C ILE A 498 -17.04 -16.59 -7.14
N ALA A 499 -16.28 -17.42 -7.86
CA ALA A 499 -14.86 -17.68 -7.61
C ALA A 499 -14.04 -16.38 -7.59
N ALA A 500 -14.20 -15.52 -8.60
CA ALA A 500 -13.51 -14.22 -8.69
C ALA A 500 -13.93 -13.23 -7.58
N ALA A 501 -15.12 -13.38 -7.01
CA ALA A 501 -15.62 -12.57 -5.90
C ALA A 501 -15.35 -13.16 -4.51
N LEU A 502 -14.98 -14.44 -4.37
CA LEU A 502 -14.76 -15.05 -3.06
C LEU A 502 -13.38 -14.71 -2.48
N ARG A 503 -13.30 -14.48 -1.17
CA ARG A 503 -12.04 -14.22 -0.44
C ARG A 503 -11.95 -15.15 0.76
N PHE A 504 -10.77 -15.73 0.97
CA PHE A 504 -10.45 -16.54 2.15
C PHE A 504 -9.33 -15.88 2.95
N GLU A 505 -9.47 -15.87 4.27
CA GLU A 505 -8.58 -15.18 5.20
C GLU A 505 -8.30 -16.08 6.42
N PRO A 506 -7.03 -16.27 6.84
CA PRO A 506 -6.67 -17.02 8.06
C PRO A 506 -7.46 -16.58 9.30
N ASN A 507 -7.82 -17.54 10.15
CA ASN A 507 -8.43 -17.28 11.46
C ASN A 507 -7.66 -17.96 12.59
N ASP A 508 -7.88 -17.49 13.82
CA ASP A 508 -7.13 -17.89 15.03
C ASP A 508 -7.47 -19.30 15.54
N SER A 509 -8.10 -20.14 14.70
CA SER A 509 -8.60 -21.49 15.04
C SER A 509 -8.16 -22.54 14.02
N GLY A 510 -7.03 -22.32 13.32
CA GLY A 510 -6.53 -23.24 12.28
C GLY A 510 -7.29 -23.14 10.95
N GLY A 511 -8.36 -22.34 10.87
CA GLY A 511 -9.27 -22.32 9.74
C GLY A 511 -9.12 -21.11 8.81
N LEU A 512 -9.96 -21.11 7.77
CA LEU A 512 -10.19 -19.97 6.91
C LEU A 512 -11.57 -19.37 7.22
N ASN A 513 -11.60 -18.07 7.53
CA ASN A 513 -12.79 -17.25 7.35
C ASN A 513 -12.98 -16.97 5.86
N TRP A 514 -14.22 -16.63 5.47
CA TRP A 514 -14.52 -16.26 4.09
C TRP A 514 -15.48 -15.08 4.02
N ARG A 515 -15.42 -14.34 2.90
CA ARG A 515 -16.34 -13.26 2.56
C ARG A 515 -16.52 -13.13 1.05
N LEU A 516 -17.69 -12.61 0.65
CA LEU A 516 -17.95 -12.19 -0.72
C LEU A 516 -17.48 -10.73 -0.92
N ASP A 517 -16.74 -10.51 -1.99
CA ASP A 517 -16.34 -9.20 -2.50
C ASP A 517 -17.54 -8.54 -3.19
N VAL A 518 -18.32 -7.79 -2.41
CA VAL A 518 -19.56 -7.13 -2.86
C VAL A 518 -19.33 -6.22 -4.09
N PRO A 519 -18.26 -5.41 -4.18
CA PRO A 519 -17.89 -4.72 -5.42
C PRO A 519 -17.73 -5.64 -6.64
N ALA A 520 -16.97 -6.74 -6.53
CA ALA A 520 -16.77 -7.67 -7.64
C ALA A 520 -18.10 -8.31 -8.11
N ALA A 521 -18.90 -8.84 -7.18
CA ALA A 521 -20.20 -9.43 -7.49
C ALA A 521 -21.20 -8.39 -8.04
N ARG A 522 -21.16 -7.14 -7.55
CA ARG A 522 -21.95 -6.02 -8.06
C ARG A 522 -21.64 -5.74 -9.53
N ASP A 523 -20.37 -5.71 -9.92
CA ASP A 523 -19.99 -5.22 -11.25
C ASP A 523 -20.33 -6.21 -12.38
N VAL A 524 -20.52 -7.50 -12.05
CA VAL A 524 -21.13 -8.51 -12.94
C VAL A 524 -22.65 -8.36 -13.03
N VAL A 525 -23.34 -8.13 -11.89
CA VAL A 525 -24.81 -8.15 -11.81
C VAL A 525 -25.45 -6.81 -12.22
N LYS A 526 -24.83 -5.67 -11.88
CA LYS A 526 -25.36 -4.32 -12.13
C LYS A 526 -25.65 -4.03 -13.60
N PRO A 527 -24.81 -4.41 -14.59
CA PRO A 527 -25.12 -4.17 -16.01
C PRO A 527 -26.37 -4.92 -16.46
N GLN A 528 -26.58 -6.15 -15.98
CA GLN A 528 -27.71 -7.00 -16.31
C GLN A 528 -29.03 -6.44 -15.74
N LEU A 529 -29.01 -5.93 -14.49
CA LEU A 529 -30.17 -5.31 -13.85
C LEU A 529 -30.39 -3.83 -14.22
N LYS A 530 -29.68 -3.27 -15.22
CA LYS A 530 -29.71 -1.83 -15.54
C LYS A 530 -31.13 -1.29 -15.80
N SER A 531 -32.00 -2.07 -16.44
CA SER A 531 -33.40 -1.71 -16.73
C SER A 531 -34.28 -1.56 -15.49
N THR A 532 -33.84 -2.05 -14.33
CA THR A 532 -34.55 -1.95 -13.04
C THR A 532 -34.13 -0.73 -12.21
N LEU A 533 -33.08 -0.04 -12.65
CA LEU A 533 -32.52 1.15 -12.00
C LEU A 533 -33.14 2.40 -12.62
N LYS A 534 -33.33 3.44 -11.80
CA LYS A 534 -33.67 4.78 -12.28
C LYS A 534 -32.59 5.75 -11.80
N GLU A 535 -32.04 6.55 -12.69
CA GLU A 535 -31.14 7.64 -12.30
C GLU A 535 -31.99 8.79 -11.69
N GLY A 536 -31.41 9.52 -10.72
CA GLY A 536 -32.10 10.62 -10.05
C GLY A 536 -31.92 11.92 -10.83
N GLU A 537 -33.00 12.65 -11.07
CA GLU A 537 -32.96 13.91 -11.81
C GLU A 537 -32.78 15.07 -10.84
N SER A 538 -31.70 15.84 -11.01
CA SER A 538 -31.38 16.97 -10.13
C SER A 538 -32.37 18.12 -10.30
N ALA A 539 -32.71 18.78 -9.20
CA ALA A 539 -33.55 19.96 -9.20
C ALA A 539 -32.95 21.07 -10.07
N SER A 540 -33.81 21.72 -10.86
CA SER A 540 -33.45 22.69 -11.88
C SER A 540 -33.91 24.10 -11.49
N PHE A 541 -33.43 25.13 -12.20
CA PHE A 541 -33.89 26.51 -12.05
C PHE A 541 -34.47 27.02 -13.37
N VAL A 542 -35.79 26.88 -13.50
CA VAL A 542 -36.57 27.46 -14.60
C VAL A 542 -36.90 28.93 -14.32
N PHE A 543 -37.39 29.65 -15.33
CA PHE A 543 -37.81 31.05 -15.18
C PHE A 543 -39.28 31.21 -15.58
N GLU A 544 -40.12 31.56 -14.61
CA GLU A 544 -41.55 31.79 -14.77
C GLU A 544 -41.84 33.25 -14.46
N ASP A 545 -42.59 33.93 -15.34
CA ASP A 545 -42.86 35.39 -15.31
C ASP A 545 -41.62 36.32 -15.15
N GLY A 546 -40.41 35.77 -15.32
CA GLY A 546 -39.14 36.47 -15.16
C GLY A 546 -38.43 36.26 -13.82
N GLU A 547 -39.00 35.46 -12.91
CA GLU A 547 -38.40 35.09 -11.62
C GLU A 547 -37.88 33.63 -11.65
N PRO A 548 -36.83 33.28 -10.87
CA PRO A 548 -36.26 31.93 -10.84
C PRO A 548 -37.10 30.97 -9.96
N THR A 549 -37.73 29.97 -10.58
CA THR A 549 -38.49 28.92 -9.89
C THR A 549 -37.66 27.63 -9.79
N VAL A 550 -37.72 26.92 -8.66
CA VAL A 550 -37.10 25.59 -8.50
C VAL A 550 -38.00 24.52 -9.12
N GLU A 551 -37.50 23.89 -10.18
CA GLU A 551 -38.06 22.66 -10.73
C GLU A 551 -37.67 21.48 -9.81
N PRO A 552 -38.62 20.65 -9.31
CA PRO A 552 -38.32 19.61 -8.34
C PRO A 552 -37.37 18.52 -8.86
N SER A 553 -36.49 18.03 -7.98
CA SER A 553 -35.67 16.83 -8.25
C SER A 553 -36.51 15.56 -8.21
N GLU A 554 -36.30 14.64 -9.14
CA GLU A 554 -36.84 13.28 -9.03
C GLU A 554 -35.86 12.34 -8.32
N THR A 555 -36.37 11.59 -7.33
CA THR A 555 -35.60 10.56 -6.63
C THR A 555 -35.31 9.38 -7.55
N GLY A 556 -34.03 9.00 -7.66
CA GLY A 556 -33.59 7.82 -8.38
C GLY A 556 -33.81 6.53 -7.59
N ARG A 557 -33.68 5.39 -8.25
CA ARG A 557 -33.83 4.05 -7.68
C ARG A 557 -32.58 3.22 -7.93
N GLY A 558 -31.92 2.79 -6.86
CA GLY A 558 -30.73 1.96 -6.89
C GLY A 558 -30.93 0.65 -6.13
N ILE A 559 -29.97 -0.27 -6.25
CA ILE A 559 -29.92 -1.52 -5.47
C ILE A 559 -28.99 -1.33 -4.25
N ASP A 560 -29.44 -1.81 -3.10
CA ASP A 560 -28.62 -1.99 -1.89
C ASP A 560 -27.88 -3.33 -1.98
N TRP A 561 -26.75 -3.31 -2.68
CA TRP A 561 -25.92 -4.49 -2.94
C TRP A 561 -25.49 -5.23 -1.66
N LYS A 562 -25.34 -4.51 -0.54
CA LYS A 562 -24.98 -5.14 0.75
C LYS A 562 -26.10 -6.03 1.27
N LYS A 563 -27.34 -5.53 1.26
CA LYS A 563 -28.52 -6.31 1.69
C LYS A 563 -28.90 -7.39 0.67
N THR A 564 -28.78 -7.07 -0.62
CA THR A 564 -29.06 -8.00 -1.73
C THR A 564 -28.20 -9.25 -1.63
N PHE A 565 -26.89 -9.11 -1.37
CA PHE A 565 -25.98 -10.24 -1.24
C PHE A 565 -25.87 -10.80 0.20
N GLU A 566 -26.59 -10.25 1.19
CA GLU A 566 -26.55 -10.75 2.58
C GLU A 566 -26.98 -12.23 2.70
N PRO A 567 -28.04 -12.72 2.01
CA PRO A 567 -28.41 -14.14 2.01
C PRO A 567 -27.35 -15.08 1.42
N LEU A 568 -26.41 -14.57 0.62
CA LEU A 568 -25.34 -15.39 0.03
C LEU A 568 -24.37 -15.94 1.08
N ARG A 569 -24.34 -15.36 2.29
CA ARG A 569 -23.57 -15.89 3.42
C ARG A 569 -24.03 -17.27 3.92
N GLU A 570 -25.28 -17.64 3.66
CA GLU A 570 -25.82 -18.98 3.98
C GLU A 570 -26.01 -19.84 2.73
N LYS A 571 -26.33 -19.21 1.58
CA LYS A 571 -26.56 -19.93 0.31
C LYS A 571 -25.28 -20.51 -0.27
N LEU A 572 -24.18 -19.76 -0.29
CA LEU A 572 -22.89 -20.22 -0.87
C LEU A 572 -22.18 -21.33 -0.08
N THR A 573 -22.72 -21.77 1.07
CA THR A 573 -22.21 -22.98 1.78
C THR A 573 -23.02 -24.23 1.46
N LYS A 574 -23.98 -24.15 0.52
CA LYS A 574 -24.82 -25.25 0.04
C LYS A 574 -24.59 -25.43 -1.46
N SER A 575 -24.66 -26.67 -1.92
CA SER A 575 -24.41 -26.97 -3.33
C SER A 575 -25.69 -26.85 -4.18
N GLY A 576 -25.57 -26.30 -5.39
CA GLY A 576 -26.65 -26.14 -6.35
C GLY A 576 -26.68 -24.74 -6.99
N SER A 577 -27.77 -24.44 -7.69
CA SER A 577 -28.09 -23.09 -8.15
C SER A 577 -28.99 -22.40 -7.13
N ASP A 578 -28.82 -21.09 -6.92
CA ASP A 578 -29.53 -20.37 -5.86
C ASP A 578 -30.11 -19.04 -6.34
N THR A 579 -31.25 -18.62 -5.77
CA THR A 579 -31.92 -17.36 -6.14
C THR A 579 -32.00 -16.39 -4.96
N ILE A 580 -31.77 -15.10 -5.21
CA ILE A 580 -31.92 -13.99 -4.26
C ILE A 580 -32.69 -12.83 -4.90
N GLU A 581 -33.34 -12.01 -4.08
CA GLU A 581 -34.11 -10.84 -4.51
C GLU A 581 -33.29 -9.55 -4.36
N ALA A 582 -33.35 -8.66 -5.34
CA ALA A 582 -32.70 -7.36 -5.33
C ALA A 582 -33.38 -6.41 -4.33
N VAL A 583 -32.64 -5.99 -3.31
CA VAL A 583 -33.15 -5.06 -2.30
C VAL A 583 -32.95 -3.63 -2.81
N TYR A 584 -34.02 -2.97 -3.24
CA TYR A 584 -33.95 -1.60 -3.74
C TYR A 584 -33.88 -0.55 -2.62
N LYS A 585 -33.37 0.63 -2.98
CA LYS A 585 -33.35 1.83 -2.16
C LYS A 585 -33.43 3.08 -3.02
N ASP A 586 -33.93 4.16 -2.42
CA ASP A 586 -33.90 5.49 -3.01
C ASP A 586 -32.45 5.98 -3.17
N VAL A 587 -32.20 6.67 -4.28
CA VAL A 587 -30.96 7.38 -4.57
C VAL A 587 -31.32 8.86 -4.71
N PRO A 588 -30.96 9.73 -3.75
CA PRO A 588 -31.22 11.16 -3.88
C PRO A 588 -30.45 11.73 -5.07
N ALA A 589 -31.06 12.66 -5.79
CA ALA A 589 -30.39 13.40 -6.86
C ALA A 589 -29.25 14.29 -6.30
N GLU A 590 -28.30 14.66 -7.15
CA GLU A 590 -27.09 15.40 -6.76
C GLU A 590 -27.40 16.81 -6.21
N LEU A 591 -28.48 17.42 -6.72
CA LEU A 591 -29.14 18.57 -6.11
C LEU A 591 -30.60 18.22 -5.86
N THR A 592 -31.00 18.10 -4.59
CA THR A 592 -32.40 17.84 -4.23
C THR A 592 -33.23 19.12 -4.22
N THR A 593 -34.56 19.01 -4.37
CA THR A 593 -35.51 20.14 -4.30
C THR A 593 -35.27 21.03 -3.07
N GLU A 594 -35.02 20.44 -1.90
CA GLU A 594 -34.80 21.19 -0.65
C GLU A 594 -33.42 21.84 -0.60
N GLN A 595 -32.40 21.25 -1.23
CA GLN A 595 -31.11 21.90 -1.40
C GLN A 595 -31.21 23.08 -2.37
N ALA A 596 -31.90 22.92 -3.50
CA ALA A 596 -32.13 23.99 -4.48
C ALA A 596 -32.88 25.18 -3.85
N LYS A 597 -33.98 24.93 -3.13
CA LYS A 597 -34.69 25.95 -2.33
C LYS A 597 -33.77 26.63 -1.32
N LYS A 598 -32.93 25.87 -0.60
CA LYS A 598 -32.01 26.39 0.41
C LYS A 598 -30.92 27.31 -0.17
N LEU A 599 -30.61 27.22 -1.47
CA LEU A 599 -29.70 28.17 -2.13
C LEU A 599 -30.28 29.59 -2.20
N GLY A 600 -31.57 29.81 -1.95
CA GLY A 600 -32.13 31.16 -1.76
C GLY A 600 -32.01 32.07 -2.98
N ILE A 601 -32.09 31.50 -4.18
CA ILE A 601 -32.07 32.23 -5.46
C ILE A 601 -33.47 32.80 -5.70
N LYS A 602 -33.58 34.12 -5.74
CA LYS A 602 -34.87 34.85 -5.71
C LYS A 602 -34.89 36.07 -6.63
N GLU A 603 -33.80 36.85 -6.65
CA GLU A 603 -33.74 38.16 -7.29
C GLU A 603 -32.47 38.36 -8.11
N LYS A 604 -32.49 39.37 -8.98
CA LYS A 604 -31.32 39.79 -9.76
C LYS A 604 -30.35 40.62 -8.89
N VAL A 605 -29.26 39.99 -8.48
CA VAL A 605 -28.19 40.61 -7.68
C VAL A 605 -27.39 41.60 -8.53
N SER A 606 -27.01 41.22 -9.75
CA SER A 606 -26.31 42.10 -10.70
C SER A 606 -26.63 41.78 -12.17
N THR A 607 -26.26 42.69 -13.06
CA THR A 607 -26.15 42.43 -14.50
C THR A 607 -25.07 43.33 -15.10
N PHE A 608 -24.41 42.86 -16.16
CA PHE A 608 -23.50 43.68 -16.95
C PHE A 608 -23.56 43.27 -18.43
N THR A 609 -23.34 44.24 -19.32
CA THR A 609 -23.47 44.08 -20.77
C THR A 609 -22.25 44.70 -21.46
N THR A 610 -21.74 44.04 -22.50
CA THR A 610 -20.78 44.62 -23.44
C THR A 610 -21.25 44.38 -24.87
N GLY A 611 -20.77 45.19 -25.83
CA GLY A 611 -21.04 45.00 -27.26
C GLY A 611 -19.91 45.50 -28.14
N GLY A 612 -20.13 45.55 -29.45
CA GLY A 612 -19.13 46.00 -30.41
C GLY A 612 -17.97 45.01 -30.62
N PHE A 613 -18.31 43.73 -30.78
CA PHE A 613 -17.42 42.68 -31.28
C PHE A 613 -17.58 42.48 -32.79
N SER A 614 -16.62 41.80 -33.45
CA SER A 614 -16.81 41.35 -34.85
C SER A 614 -17.78 40.17 -34.91
N GLN A 615 -18.32 39.88 -36.11
CA GLN A 615 -19.22 38.75 -36.32
C GLN A 615 -18.62 37.42 -35.81
N ASP A 616 -17.34 37.19 -36.08
CA ASP A 616 -16.65 35.93 -35.77
C ASP A 616 -16.33 35.81 -34.27
N SER A 617 -15.96 36.94 -33.64
CA SER A 617 -15.93 37.04 -32.18
C SER A 617 -17.31 36.78 -31.57
N GLY A 618 -18.38 37.23 -32.25
CA GLY A 618 -19.76 36.99 -31.85
C GLY A 618 -20.14 35.50 -31.84
N VAL A 619 -19.62 34.68 -32.75
CA VAL A 619 -19.80 33.21 -32.74
C VAL A 619 -19.17 32.59 -31.49
N ASN A 620 -17.92 32.93 -31.20
CA ASN A 620 -17.20 32.42 -30.02
C ASN A 620 -17.83 32.93 -28.70
N ILE A 621 -18.23 34.21 -28.65
CA ILE A 621 -18.91 34.81 -27.49
C ILE A 621 -20.29 34.17 -27.27
N LYS A 622 -21.05 33.90 -28.33
CA LYS A 622 -22.30 33.12 -28.26
C LYS A 622 -22.04 31.73 -27.67
N ARG A 623 -21.03 31.01 -28.17
CA ARG A 623 -20.71 29.65 -27.72
C ARG A 623 -20.45 29.60 -26.21
N VAL A 624 -19.57 30.47 -25.71
CA VAL A 624 -19.30 30.59 -24.25
C VAL A 624 -20.53 31.03 -23.48
N ALA A 625 -21.32 31.97 -24.03
CA ALA A 625 -22.54 32.41 -23.38
C ALA A 625 -23.56 31.26 -23.21
N GLN A 626 -23.69 30.37 -24.20
CA GLN A 626 -24.55 29.18 -24.10
C GLN A 626 -24.00 28.12 -23.14
N GLU A 627 -22.68 27.95 -23.05
CA GLU A 627 -22.06 27.01 -22.10
C GLU A 627 -22.16 27.48 -20.64
N VAL A 628 -22.13 28.80 -20.40
CA VAL A 628 -22.20 29.42 -19.05
C VAL A 628 -23.64 29.73 -18.61
N ASP A 629 -24.63 29.65 -19.51
CA ASP A 629 -26.04 29.90 -19.17
C ASP A 629 -26.61 28.78 -18.29
N GLY A 630 -27.13 29.13 -17.12
CA GLY A 630 -27.61 28.17 -16.12
C GLY A 630 -26.53 27.68 -15.14
N ALA A 631 -25.28 28.16 -15.25
CA ALA A 631 -24.22 27.78 -14.32
C ALA A 631 -24.53 28.21 -12.88
N LEU A 632 -24.37 27.28 -11.93
CA LEU A 632 -24.76 27.45 -10.52
C LEU A 632 -23.52 27.45 -9.61
N VAL A 633 -23.35 28.51 -8.81
CA VAL A 633 -22.21 28.71 -7.91
C VAL A 633 -22.72 28.77 -6.47
N LYS A 634 -22.54 27.70 -5.70
CA LYS A 634 -23.03 27.52 -4.32
C LYS A 634 -22.33 28.49 -3.34
N PRO A 635 -22.90 28.77 -2.15
CA PRO A 635 -22.23 29.55 -1.12
C PRO A 635 -20.83 29.01 -0.81
N GLY A 636 -19.81 29.85 -0.87
CA GLY A 636 -18.42 29.45 -0.66
C GLY A 636 -17.73 28.75 -1.84
N GLU A 637 -18.40 28.51 -2.96
CA GLU A 637 -17.82 27.90 -4.17
C GLU A 637 -17.03 28.93 -5.01
N THR A 638 -16.07 28.47 -5.82
CA THR A 638 -15.29 29.33 -6.74
C THR A 638 -15.53 28.91 -8.17
N PHE A 639 -16.14 29.80 -8.97
CA PHE A 639 -16.32 29.61 -10.40
C PHE A 639 -15.01 29.82 -11.15
N SER A 640 -14.84 29.14 -12.28
CA SER A 640 -13.70 29.23 -13.19
C SER A 640 -14.22 29.19 -14.63
N LEU A 641 -13.97 30.25 -15.43
CA LEU A 641 -14.48 30.32 -16.80
C LEU A 641 -13.83 29.25 -17.71
N ASN A 642 -12.53 28.98 -17.52
CA ASN A 642 -11.83 27.91 -18.23
C ASN A 642 -12.26 26.52 -17.76
N GLY A 643 -12.41 26.32 -16.44
CA GLY A 643 -12.87 25.05 -15.88
C GLY A 643 -14.31 24.70 -16.27
N HIS A 644 -15.17 25.71 -16.46
CA HIS A 644 -16.57 25.52 -16.84
C HIS A 644 -16.78 25.22 -18.33
N THR A 645 -16.09 25.92 -19.24
CA THR A 645 -16.24 25.65 -20.69
C THR A 645 -15.41 24.46 -21.17
N GLY A 646 -14.34 24.10 -20.45
CA GLY A 646 -13.33 23.17 -20.96
C GLY A 646 -12.59 23.73 -22.18
N ILE A 647 -12.12 22.81 -23.03
CA ILE A 647 -11.30 23.04 -24.24
C ILE A 647 -12.08 23.83 -25.29
N ARG A 648 -11.39 24.74 -26.01
CA ARG A 648 -12.00 25.64 -27.00
C ARG A 648 -11.34 25.54 -28.38
N GLN A 649 -11.70 24.51 -29.14
CA GLN A 649 -11.23 24.23 -30.49
C GLN A 649 -12.42 24.12 -31.48
N GLU A 650 -12.12 23.87 -32.76
CA GLU A 650 -13.13 23.77 -33.82
C GLU A 650 -14.11 22.62 -33.58
N GLU A 651 -13.67 21.52 -32.95
CA GLU A 651 -14.50 20.38 -32.57
C GLU A 651 -15.55 20.71 -31.50
N GLN A 652 -15.34 21.76 -30.70
CA GLN A 652 -16.35 22.30 -29.77
C GLN A 652 -17.19 23.42 -30.41
N GLY A 653 -16.98 23.75 -31.68
CA GLY A 653 -17.72 24.77 -32.43
C GLY A 653 -17.20 26.19 -32.23
N TYR A 654 -15.94 26.35 -31.83
CA TYR A 654 -15.23 27.64 -31.87
C TYR A 654 -14.61 27.88 -33.25
N ILE A 655 -14.40 29.14 -33.62
CA ILE A 655 -13.78 29.54 -34.89
C ILE A 655 -12.59 30.48 -34.67
N ALA A 656 -11.74 30.60 -35.70
CA ALA A 656 -10.70 31.61 -35.76
C ALA A 656 -11.30 33.02 -35.60
N SER A 657 -10.68 33.85 -34.75
CA SER A 657 -11.08 35.24 -34.53
C SER A 657 -9.95 36.03 -33.87
N GLY A 658 -10.09 37.37 -33.83
CA GLY A 658 -9.07 38.28 -33.31
C GLY A 658 -8.67 38.03 -31.85
N ILE A 659 -7.35 37.91 -31.63
CA ILE A 659 -6.66 37.89 -30.35
C ILE A 659 -5.65 39.05 -30.25
N ILE A 660 -4.87 39.08 -29.16
CA ILE A 660 -3.73 39.98 -28.99
C ILE A 660 -2.51 39.13 -28.62
N LYS A 661 -1.47 39.17 -29.45
CA LYS A 661 -0.24 38.38 -29.29
C LYS A 661 0.96 39.32 -29.42
N ASN A 662 1.90 39.25 -28.49
CA ASN A 662 3.08 40.13 -28.45
C ASN A 662 2.77 41.64 -28.60
N GLY A 663 1.61 42.08 -28.08
CA GLY A 663 1.15 43.48 -28.14
C GLY A 663 0.54 43.93 -29.48
N ARG A 664 0.42 43.03 -30.48
CA ARG A 664 -0.19 43.28 -31.79
C ARG A 664 -1.51 42.50 -31.94
N PRO A 665 -2.42 42.90 -32.86
CA PRO A 665 -3.51 42.03 -33.31
C PRO A 665 -2.94 40.79 -34.02
N ASP A 666 -3.59 39.65 -33.81
CA ASP A 666 -3.35 38.36 -34.49
C ASP A 666 -4.68 37.56 -34.41
N GLU A 667 -4.78 36.35 -34.98
CA GLU A 667 -5.97 35.49 -34.90
C GLU A 667 -5.68 34.11 -34.27
N ALA A 668 -6.70 33.53 -33.64
CA ALA A 668 -6.68 32.15 -33.15
C ALA A 668 -8.10 31.60 -32.98
N VAL A 669 -8.23 30.27 -32.97
CA VAL A 669 -9.48 29.58 -32.61
C VAL A 669 -9.88 29.98 -31.18
N GLY A 670 -11.15 30.30 -30.98
CA GLY A 670 -11.63 30.84 -29.70
C GLY A 670 -11.26 32.32 -29.46
N GLY A 671 -10.82 33.06 -30.48
CA GLY A 671 -10.58 34.50 -30.38
C GLY A 671 -11.82 35.31 -29.96
N GLY A 672 -11.61 36.53 -29.46
CA GLY A 672 -12.69 37.42 -28.98
C GLY A 672 -13.29 37.12 -27.59
N ILE A 673 -13.12 35.91 -27.05
CA ILE A 673 -13.80 35.46 -25.81
C ILE A 673 -13.48 36.32 -24.57
N SER A 674 -12.34 37.03 -24.53
CA SER A 674 -12.03 38.02 -23.47
C SER A 674 -13.11 39.09 -23.29
N GLN A 675 -14.00 39.31 -24.28
CA GLN A 675 -15.19 40.13 -24.10
C GLN A 675 -16.25 39.47 -23.20
N PHE A 676 -16.52 38.18 -23.37
CA PHE A 676 -17.38 37.44 -22.44
C PHE A 676 -16.73 37.43 -21.05
N ALA A 677 -15.43 37.14 -20.96
CA ALA A 677 -14.68 37.14 -19.70
C ALA A 677 -14.77 38.49 -18.97
N THR A 678 -14.60 39.62 -19.69
CA THR A 678 -14.80 40.96 -19.14
C THR A 678 -16.24 41.23 -18.70
N THR A 679 -17.23 40.68 -19.41
CA THR A 679 -18.65 40.83 -19.07
C THR A 679 -18.99 40.06 -17.78
N LEU A 680 -18.55 38.81 -17.68
CA LEU A 680 -18.67 37.95 -16.50
C LEU A 680 -17.96 38.57 -15.28
N TYR A 681 -16.72 39.04 -15.47
CA TYR A 681 -15.95 39.72 -14.41
C TYR A 681 -16.67 40.96 -13.87
N ASN A 682 -17.25 41.80 -14.74
CA ASN A 682 -17.99 42.96 -14.29
C ASN A 682 -19.33 42.58 -13.62
N ALA A 683 -19.99 41.50 -14.04
CA ALA A 683 -21.18 40.99 -13.37
C ALA A 683 -20.86 40.48 -11.95
N SER A 684 -19.80 39.68 -11.77
CA SER A 684 -19.38 39.18 -10.45
C SER A 684 -18.84 40.30 -9.55
N TYR A 685 -18.09 41.26 -10.13
CA TYR A 685 -17.67 42.50 -9.46
C TYR A 685 -18.88 43.27 -8.91
N LEU A 686 -19.95 43.44 -9.70
CA LEU A 686 -21.15 44.17 -9.27
C LEU A 686 -22.03 43.36 -8.31
N ALA A 687 -21.97 42.02 -8.32
CA ALA A 687 -22.69 41.15 -7.39
C ALA A 687 -22.04 41.04 -5.99
N GLY A 688 -20.91 41.72 -5.74
CA GLY A 688 -20.21 41.69 -4.45
C GLY A 688 -19.30 40.48 -4.22
N MET A 689 -19.21 39.57 -5.21
CA MET A 689 -18.36 38.36 -5.19
C MET A 689 -16.89 38.67 -4.91
N LYS A 690 -16.14 37.73 -4.33
CA LYS A 690 -14.70 37.89 -4.17
C LYS A 690 -13.98 37.56 -5.48
N ASP A 691 -13.18 38.49 -5.98
CA ASP A 691 -12.22 38.24 -7.06
C ASP A 691 -11.15 37.24 -6.59
N VAL A 692 -10.81 36.27 -7.45
CA VAL A 692 -9.83 35.21 -7.16
C VAL A 692 -8.73 35.18 -8.23
N GLU A 693 -9.10 35.30 -9.49
CA GLU A 693 -8.17 35.44 -10.61
C GLU A 693 -8.83 36.26 -11.72
N HIS A 694 -8.17 37.34 -12.14
CA HIS A 694 -8.38 37.96 -13.45
C HIS A 694 -7.09 38.69 -13.86
N LYS A 695 -6.97 39.02 -15.15
CA LYS A 695 -5.84 39.80 -15.68
C LYS A 695 -6.33 40.75 -16.76
N ALA A 696 -5.99 42.03 -16.68
CA ALA A 696 -6.32 43.00 -17.73
C ALA A 696 -5.58 42.69 -19.05
N HIS A 697 -6.04 43.27 -20.17
CA HIS A 697 -5.26 43.28 -21.41
C HIS A 697 -4.03 44.19 -21.23
N SER A 698 -2.98 43.98 -22.02
CA SER A 698 -1.78 44.85 -21.96
C SER A 698 -2.10 46.29 -22.32
N TYR A 699 -2.93 46.54 -23.34
CA TYR A 699 -3.41 47.88 -23.70
C TYR A 699 -4.91 48.03 -23.51
N TYR A 700 -5.36 49.25 -23.18
CA TYR A 700 -6.76 49.55 -22.91
C TYR A 700 -7.67 49.38 -24.14
N ILE A 701 -8.78 48.67 -23.95
CA ILE A 701 -9.83 48.47 -24.96
C ILE A 701 -11.05 49.32 -24.60
N SER A 702 -11.33 50.33 -25.42
CA SER A 702 -12.27 51.43 -25.13
C SER A 702 -13.75 51.07 -24.99
N ARG A 703 -14.13 49.80 -25.20
CA ARG A 703 -15.50 49.29 -24.97
C ARG A 703 -15.68 48.69 -23.57
N TYR A 704 -14.62 48.64 -22.76
CA TYR A 704 -14.64 48.17 -21.37
C TYR A 704 -14.43 49.33 -20.39
N PRO A 705 -14.88 49.23 -19.12
CA PRO A 705 -14.56 50.25 -18.12
C PRO A 705 -13.07 50.23 -17.76
N MET A 706 -12.42 51.40 -17.81
CA MET A 706 -11.02 51.55 -17.38
C MET A 706 -10.77 50.95 -15.99
N GLY A 707 -9.80 50.03 -15.91
CA GLY A 707 -9.45 49.31 -14.68
C GLY A 707 -10.42 48.21 -14.25
N ARG A 708 -11.36 47.78 -15.11
CA ARG A 708 -12.27 46.64 -14.88
C ARG A 708 -12.50 45.84 -16.16
N GLU A 709 -11.46 45.13 -16.57
CA GLU A 709 -11.44 44.29 -17.76
C GLU A 709 -10.66 43.00 -17.48
N ALA A 710 -11.00 41.94 -18.22
CA ALA A 710 -10.42 40.63 -18.03
C ALA A 710 -10.11 39.96 -19.38
N THR A 711 -8.91 39.39 -19.46
CA THR A 711 -8.48 38.44 -20.48
C THR A 711 -8.82 37.01 -20.05
N VAL A 712 -8.97 36.12 -21.03
CA VAL A 712 -9.00 34.68 -20.79
C VAL A 712 -8.19 34.00 -21.89
N PHE A 713 -7.39 33.00 -21.54
CA PHE A 713 -6.56 32.25 -22.49
C PHE A 713 -6.32 30.81 -22.00
N GLN A 714 -6.47 29.86 -22.92
CA GLN A 714 -6.06 28.47 -22.78
C GLN A 714 -5.07 28.12 -23.90
N ARG A 715 -4.22 27.12 -23.69
CA ARG A 715 -3.45 26.50 -24.77
C ARG A 715 -4.34 25.58 -25.63
N PRO A 716 -3.92 25.23 -26.86
CA PRO A 716 -4.59 24.23 -27.70
C PRO A 716 -4.83 22.85 -27.05
N ASP A 717 -4.05 22.50 -26.02
CA ASP A 717 -4.18 21.28 -25.21
C ASP A 717 -5.24 21.38 -24.08
N GLY A 718 -5.92 22.52 -23.94
CA GLY A 718 -6.88 22.80 -22.87
C GLY A 718 -6.29 23.42 -21.59
N THR A 719 -4.96 23.55 -21.49
CA THR A 719 -4.34 24.10 -20.27
C THR A 719 -4.70 25.56 -20.08
N SER A 720 -5.41 25.88 -19.00
CA SER A 720 -5.69 27.25 -18.56
C SER A 720 -4.39 28.02 -18.29
N VAL A 721 -4.22 29.18 -18.95
CA VAL A 721 -3.06 30.08 -18.77
C VAL A 721 -3.47 31.40 -18.12
N ILE A 722 -4.67 31.90 -18.47
CA ILE A 722 -5.29 33.06 -17.86
C ILE A 722 -6.78 32.76 -17.73
N ASP A 723 -7.34 32.88 -16.53
CA ASP A 723 -8.76 32.62 -16.27
C ASP A 723 -9.48 33.83 -15.65
N VAL A 724 -10.82 33.75 -15.61
CA VAL A 724 -11.66 34.57 -14.74
C VAL A 724 -12.26 33.66 -13.67
N LYS A 725 -11.75 33.82 -12.44
CA LYS A 725 -12.21 33.09 -11.26
C LYS A 725 -12.76 34.06 -10.22
N PHE A 726 -13.92 33.73 -9.66
CA PHE A 726 -14.51 34.46 -8.55
C PHE A 726 -15.14 33.49 -7.55
N LYS A 727 -15.01 33.82 -6.26
CA LYS A 727 -15.62 33.07 -5.17
C LYS A 727 -16.97 33.69 -4.81
N ASN A 728 -18.01 32.86 -4.76
CA ASN A 728 -19.24 33.22 -4.11
C ASN A 728 -18.99 33.35 -2.60
N VAL A 729 -19.14 34.57 -2.10
CA VAL A 729 -18.99 34.93 -0.69
C VAL A 729 -20.32 35.42 -0.09
N SER A 730 -21.43 35.18 -0.79
CA SER A 730 -22.78 35.40 -0.27
C SER A 730 -23.37 34.11 0.29
N ASP A 731 -24.33 34.24 1.20
CA ASP A 731 -25.02 33.11 1.83
C ASP A 731 -26.04 32.44 0.89
N SER A 732 -26.38 33.07 -0.24
CA SER A 732 -27.15 32.49 -1.33
C SER A 732 -26.28 31.85 -2.40
N GLY A 733 -26.80 30.82 -3.08
CA GLY A 733 -26.28 30.40 -4.38
C GLY A 733 -26.40 31.52 -5.41
N ILE A 734 -25.55 31.47 -6.43
CA ILE A 734 -25.58 32.38 -7.58
C ILE A 734 -25.87 31.57 -8.83
N LEU A 735 -26.99 31.85 -9.49
CA LEU A 735 -27.32 31.33 -10.82
C LEU A 735 -26.91 32.35 -11.87
N ILE A 736 -26.00 31.97 -12.76
CA ILE A 736 -25.54 32.79 -13.86
C ILE A 736 -26.48 32.57 -15.04
N ARG A 737 -27.14 33.63 -15.51
CA ARG A 737 -27.87 33.63 -16.79
C ARG A 737 -27.18 34.55 -17.79
N THR A 738 -27.14 34.15 -19.05
CA THR A 738 -26.57 34.94 -20.15
C THR A 738 -27.67 35.33 -21.15
N ALA A 739 -27.42 36.40 -21.89
CA ALA A 739 -28.23 36.77 -23.05
C ALA A 739 -27.29 37.34 -24.11
N TRP A 740 -27.38 36.83 -25.34
CA TRP A 740 -26.50 37.23 -26.44
C TRP A 740 -27.33 37.69 -27.66
N THR A 741 -26.71 38.55 -28.45
CA THR A 741 -27.21 39.08 -29.74
C THR A 741 -26.02 39.19 -30.70
N PRO A 742 -26.22 39.43 -32.00
CA PRO A 742 -25.11 39.68 -32.94
C PRO A 742 -24.23 40.90 -32.61
N GLU A 743 -24.68 41.80 -31.72
CA GLU A 743 -23.97 43.04 -31.39
C GLU A 743 -23.50 43.14 -29.93
N SER A 744 -24.11 42.36 -29.02
CA SER A 744 -23.90 42.47 -27.57
C SER A 744 -24.12 41.17 -26.80
N VAL A 745 -23.46 41.06 -25.64
CA VAL A 745 -23.63 39.98 -24.67
C VAL A 745 -23.82 40.54 -23.26
N SER A 746 -24.75 39.95 -22.52
CA SER A 746 -25.08 40.29 -21.14
C SER A 746 -24.91 39.08 -20.23
N VAL A 747 -24.42 39.30 -19.02
CA VAL A 747 -24.33 38.30 -17.95
C VAL A 747 -25.06 38.84 -16.73
N THR A 748 -25.96 38.04 -16.17
CA THR A 748 -26.87 38.41 -15.07
C THR A 748 -26.75 37.39 -13.95
N PHE A 749 -26.53 37.85 -12.72
CA PHE A 749 -26.39 37.00 -11.54
C PHE A 749 -27.67 37.06 -10.72
N TRP A 750 -28.30 35.90 -10.52
CA TRP A 750 -29.49 35.71 -9.69
C TRP A 750 -29.11 35.04 -8.36
N GLY A 751 -29.73 35.44 -7.25
CA GLY A 751 -29.38 35.02 -5.89
C GLY A 751 -30.30 35.69 -4.85
N THR A 752 -29.77 35.99 -3.66
CA THR A 752 -30.32 37.02 -2.75
C THR A 752 -29.32 38.17 -2.65
N LYS A 753 -29.78 39.43 -2.62
CA LYS A 753 -28.89 40.59 -2.71
C LYS A 753 -28.31 41.00 -1.35
N GLN A 754 -27.11 40.50 -1.07
CA GLN A 754 -26.37 40.79 0.17
C GLN A 754 -25.52 42.08 0.12
N TYR A 755 -25.14 42.54 -1.07
CA TYR A 755 -24.20 43.65 -1.25
C TYR A 755 -24.72 44.78 -2.14
N GLU A 756 -24.44 46.02 -1.73
CA GLU A 756 -24.46 47.20 -2.61
C GLU A 756 -23.02 47.51 -3.08
N VAL A 757 -22.75 47.36 -4.38
CA VAL A 757 -21.44 47.69 -4.96
C VAL A 757 -21.49 48.98 -5.75
N LYS A 758 -20.56 49.88 -5.44
CA LYS A 758 -20.24 51.09 -6.21
C LYS A 758 -18.78 51.01 -6.71
N SER A 759 -18.50 51.69 -7.82
CA SER A 759 -17.17 51.71 -8.43
C SER A 759 -16.73 53.15 -8.70
N LYS A 760 -15.49 53.48 -8.39
CA LYS A 760 -14.87 54.78 -8.73
C LYS A 760 -13.53 54.54 -9.42
N THR A 761 -13.43 54.91 -10.70
CA THR A 761 -12.16 54.96 -11.41
C THR A 761 -11.49 56.33 -11.20
N SER A 762 -10.16 56.39 -11.18
CA SER A 762 -9.38 57.64 -11.16
C SER A 762 -9.28 58.29 -12.53
N ASP A 763 -8.75 59.51 -12.57
CA ASP A 763 -8.14 60.07 -13.77
C ASP A 763 -6.95 59.22 -14.24
N LYS A 764 -6.52 59.44 -15.48
CA LYS A 764 -5.36 58.78 -16.09
C LYS A 764 -4.07 59.42 -15.61
N THR A 765 -3.12 58.61 -15.14
CA THR A 765 -1.75 59.04 -14.83
C THR A 765 -0.76 58.37 -15.78
N ASP A 766 0.51 58.77 -15.72
CA ASP A 766 1.64 58.02 -16.33
C ASP A 766 1.42 57.69 -17.81
N VAL A 767 0.98 58.69 -18.58
CA VAL A 767 0.56 58.54 -19.99
C VAL A 767 1.79 58.35 -20.89
N THR A 768 1.79 57.28 -21.68
CA THR A 768 2.89 56.90 -22.58
C THR A 768 2.46 56.99 -24.05
N GLU A 769 3.35 57.49 -24.91
CA GLU A 769 3.09 57.58 -26.36
C GLU A 769 3.36 56.24 -27.07
N PRO A 770 2.66 55.94 -28.17
CA PRO A 770 2.87 54.71 -28.92
C PRO A 770 4.11 54.74 -29.82
N GLU A 771 4.92 53.69 -29.72
CA GLU A 771 6.05 53.44 -30.61
C GLU A 771 5.61 53.13 -32.04
N LYS A 772 6.49 53.35 -33.01
CA LYS A 772 6.26 53.04 -34.43
C LYS A 772 7.00 51.76 -34.80
N VAL A 773 6.27 50.78 -35.31
CA VAL A 773 6.78 49.48 -35.72
C VAL A 773 6.50 49.29 -37.20
N THR A 774 7.54 48.99 -37.99
CA THR A 774 7.35 48.47 -39.35
C THR A 774 7.48 46.95 -39.28
N VAL A 775 6.46 46.24 -39.78
CA VAL A 775 6.45 44.78 -39.91
C VAL A 775 6.98 44.41 -41.29
N PRO A 776 7.91 43.43 -41.41
CA PRO A 776 8.39 42.91 -42.69
C PRO A 776 7.26 42.44 -43.61
N ALA A 777 7.51 42.40 -44.92
CA ALA A 777 6.48 42.09 -45.91
C ALA A 777 6.18 40.58 -46.03
N ASP A 778 6.97 39.76 -45.35
CA ASP A 778 6.92 38.32 -45.18
C ASP A 778 6.27 37.88 -43.85
N GLU A 779 6.10 38.81 -42.89
CA GLU A 779 5.27 38.61 -41.68
C GLU A 779 3.79 38.97 -41.96
N GLU A 780 2.85 38.30 -41.28
CA GLU A 780 1.45 38.73 -41.26
C GLU A 780 1.31 40.07 -40.52
N CYS A 781 0.62 41.04 -41.13
CA CYS A 781 0.57 42.40 -40.63
C CYS A 781 -0.83 43.01 -40.65
N VAL A 782 -1.33 43.38 -39.46
CA VAL A 782 -2.51 44.22 -39.29
C VAL A 782 -2.07 45.64 -38.93
N PRO A 783 -2.30 46.66 -39.79
CA PRO A 783 -1.85 48.02 -39.53
C PRO A 783 -2.67 48.68 -38.42
N THR A 784 -2.03 49.52 -37.60
CA THR A 784 -2.67 50.18 -36.45
C THR A 784 -2.28 51.65 -36.34
N ASN A 785 -3.25 52.50 -35.99
CA ASN A 785 -3.01 53.93 -35.72
C ASN A 785 -2.37 54.23 -34.35
N GLY A 786 -2.12 53.19 -33.55
CA GLY A 786 -1.63 53.27 -32.18
C GLY A 786 -2.60 53.88 -31.16
N LYS A 787 -2.29 53.72 -29.88
CA LYS A 787 -3.01 54.33 -28.74
C LYS A 787 -2.05 54.61 -27.59
N LYS A 788 -2.27 55.71 -26.87
CA LYS A 788 -1.49 56.04 -25.68
C LYS A 788 -1.76 55.05 -24.55
N GLY A 789 -0.70 54.60 -23.90
CA GLY A 789 -0.76 53.87 -22.64
C GLY A 789 -1.01 54.84 -21.48
N PHE A 790 -1.43 54.31 -20.34
CA PHE A 790 -1.69 55.09 -19.12
C PHE A 790 -1.88 54.18 -17.91
N THR A 791 -1.60 54.70 -16.73
CA THR A 791 -2.01 54.10 -15.46
C THR A 791 -3.38 54.60 -15.04
N VAL A 792 -4.14 53.73 -14.36
CA VAL A 792 -5.40 54.07 -13.70
C VAL A 792 -5.55 53.30 -12.39
N SER A 793 -6.41 53.78 -11.49
CA SER A 793 -6.90 53.00 -10.36
C SER A 793 -8.41 52.83 -10.43
N ASN A 794 -8.91 51.64 -10.11
CA ASN A 794 -10.32 51.43 -9.80
C ASN A 794 -10.48 51.12 -8.31
N THR A 795 -11.40 51.80 -7.64
CA THR A 795 -11.80 51.52 -6.27
C THR A 795 -13.20 50.94 -6.27
N ARG A 796 -13.31 49.67 -5.84
CA ARG A 796 -14.57 49.03 -5.46
C ARG A 796 -14.96 49.51 -4.08
N ILE A 797 -16.22 49.89 -3.91
CA ILE A 797 -16.82 50.21 -2.61
C ILE A 797 -17.98 49.24 -2.46
N ARG A 798 -17.84 48.26 -1.56
CA ARG A 798 -18.86 47.25 -1.29
C ARG A 798 -19.42 47.48 0.10
N LYS A 799 -20.71 47.77 0.17
CA LYS A 799 -21.46 47.82 1.42
C LYS A 799 -22.22 46.50 1.61
N ASP A 800 -22.09 45.90 2.78
CA ASP A 800 -22.95 44.82 3.25
C ASP A 800 -24.33 45.38 3.67
N LEU A 801 -25.41 44.74 3.21
CA LEU A 801 -26.77 45.21 3.43
C LEU A 801 -27.38 44.77 4.77
N GLU A 802 -26.83 43.75 5.43
CA GLU A 802 -27.26 43.28 6.75
C GLU A 802 -26.42 43.94 7.86
N THR A 803 -25.09 43.85 7.78
CA THR A 803 -24.20 44.40 8.83
C THR A 803 -23.96 45.90 8.69
N GLY A 804 -24.14 46.44 7.47
CA GLY A 804 -23.81 47.82 7.14
C GLY A 804 -22.32 48.10 6.93
N GLU A 805 -21.44 47.09 7.04
CA GLU A 805 -19.99 47.24 6.83
C GLU A 805 -19.67 47.76 5.41
N VAL A 806 -18.60 48.55 5.26
CA VAL A 806 -18.17 49.10 3.96
C VAL A 806 -16.70 48.79 3.68
N THR A 807 -16.42 47.80 2.83
CA THR A 807 -15.07 47.51 2.33
C THR A 807 -14.72 48.43 1.13
N LYS A 808 -13.43 48.75 0.98
CA LYS A 808 -12.92 49.64 -0.08
C LYS A 808 -11.64 49.08 -0.69
N ASP A 809 -11.79 48.39 -1.80
CA ASP A 809 -10.71 47.65 -2.46
C ASP A 809 -10.20 48.46 -3.65
N ARG A 810 -8.93 48.90 -3.64
CA ARG A 810 -8.33 49.72 -4.71
C ARG A 810 -7.31 48.90 -5.50
N GLN A 811 -7.60 48.66 -6.77
CA GLN A 811 -6.71 48.02 -7.73
C GLN A 811 -6.03 49.08 -8.62
N LYS A 812 -4.75 48.89 -8.92
CA LYS A 812 -4.01 49.65 -9.95
C LYS A 812 -3.98 48.82 -11.23
N THR A 813 -4.23 49.45 -12.37
CA THR A 813 -4.03 48.86 -13.70
C THR A 813 -3.07 49.76 -14.48
N VAL A 814 -2.06 49.17 -15.09
CA VAL A 814 -1.16 49.85 -16.03
C VAL A 814 -1.53 49.35 -17.42
N TYR A 815 -1.72 50.27 -18.35
CA TYR A 815 -1.94 49.95 -19.76
C TYR A 815 -0.73 50.41 -20.58
N ASP A 816 -0.12 49.46 -21.27
CA ASP A 816 0.89 49.70 -22.30
C ASP A 816 0.29 50.49 -23.47
N PRO A 817 1.10 51.27 -24.20
CA PRO A 817 0.66 51.90 -25.42
C PRO A 817 0.50 50.85 -26.54
N GLN A 818 -0.62 50.90 -27.27
CA GLN A 818 -0.78 50.09 -28.48
C GLN A 818 0.12 50.69 -29.58
N PRO A 819 1.06 49.93 -30.19
CA PRO A 819 1.99 50.49 -31.17
C PRO A 819 1.28 50.98 -32.45
N ILE A 820 1.95 51.87 -33.18
CA ILE A 820 1.60 52.28 -34.54
C ILE A 820 2.28 51.29 -35.50
N VAL A 821 1.53 50.31 -36.00
CA VAL A 821 2.01 49.29 -36.93
C VAL A 821 1.84 49.75 -38.37
N LYS A 822 2.94 49.73 -39.12
CA LYS A 822 2.96 49.83 -40.58
C LYS A 822 3.39 48.50 -41.17
N CYS A 823 2.68 48.05 -42.20
CA CYS A 823 3.11 46.90 -43.00
C CYS A 823 4.09 47.37 -44.07
N ALA A 824 5.19 46.66 -44.26
CA ALA A 824 6.04 46.88 -45.42
C ALA A 824 5.34 46.36 -46.68
N GLU A 825 5.38 47.13 -47.76
CA GLU A 825 4.91 46.67 -49.07
C GLU A 825 5.88 45.61 -49.60
N LYS A 826 5.37 44.48 -50.11
CA LYS A 826 6.18 43.55 -50.89
C LYS A 826 6.70 44.30 -52.10
N LYS A 827 8.02 44.48 -52.20
CA LYS A 827 8.65 44.93 -53.45
C LYS A 827 8.25 43.93 -54.53
N GLY A 828 7.62 44.42 -55.59
CA GLY A 828 7.40 43.61 -56.78
C GLY A 828 8.74 43.17 -57.36
N GLU A 829 8.79 41.95 -57.87
CA GLU A 829 9.84 41.51 -58.78
C GLU A 829 9.63 42.23 -60.12
N GLU A 830 10.68 42.83 -60.69
CA GLU A 830 10.70 43.49 -62.00
C GLU A 830 10.97 42.49 -63.14
#